data_AF-A0AAQ1GJR0-F1
#
_entry.id   AF-A0AAQ1GJR0-F1
#
_cell.length_a   1.000
_cell.length_b   1.000
_cell.length_c   1.000
_cell.angle_alpha   90.00
_cell.angle_beta   90.00
_cell.angle_gamma   90.00
#
_symmetry.space_group_name_H-M   'P 1'
#
loop_
_entity.id
_entity.type
_entity.pdbx_description
1 polymer ?
#
loop_
_entity_poly.entity_id
_entity_poly.type
_entity_poly.pdbx_seq_one_letter_code
_entity_poly.pdbx_strand_id
1 'polypeptide(L)'
;MNKIYRSIWNASTQTWTAAQENAHAHGKHSARRALTVAMLAAVAALGSGGAWATPAPGGQGNTGIFVNDVSTGGCIAAYDAGSGTGGGQGNQWFGINASNYPGQLQYCSAGDKATQTKRVLFYGATVNDQDPGIVGSDSLTLGNELYVNGGRIVLNDQIRGTGSLAIGNEATFANGANSVAIGNRAFTAGAAANSIAIGTSAQANAANSVALGANSVTSMNAAAEAYAPTAEAMAKLAGLTPVGEVSVGSSGVAMTSTERRITNLAAGAEDTDAVNVSQLKSVADLIDSNSTHYYSVNDNGTPQGNYSNEGAIAPHSLAAGVNASVSSSNSVAMGDGATVSTKADDSVAVGSQAQSNARSSVAVGANAVVGTEATNSVALGSNSAVAAGTTHATALGSGASVNGTRGVAVGSGAQSLAANTVAIGAGAVASGTNDVALGRGSVANGAVGTSGANVGGKSVTFAGATPQGTVSVGAQGSERTITNVAAGRLSSTSTDAINGSQLHATNQVVDEHATAITDLDGRVTTVEGGVTRLGDTITNIAGDTSETYTNANGIGIRYARTNEQGLAKADAYASGEGSTAVGYEAAAQGNSSLALGRNAMAAHANSVALGSNAVTDTAFGTAGGTVGGVYRGYAGSAPVGTVSVGGADSERTITNVAAGRVDDQSTDAINGSQLHATNLAVNKNTSDITNLQGDIGNAVMYDSPARDSVTLGGPGASSKVRLSNVAEGEVNENSTDAINGSQLYQTRQSITNLDGRVTNVEGDITNLTTNIDNVYMGGTKYFHANSTGVDSQAVGQDSVAIGMGARANHANDVALGAGSSTSYAVSTPGAVFGNSYYNFAGANPTGTVSVGAQGSERTITNVAAGQVSADSTDAINGSQLYAVGQAIGDLNASVTQATEGTVKYDRNPDGTINYNSITLQGEGGEKTSIHNVATGVEGSDAVNVDQLNQAVSGITDNLSAAANPFFTADGDRNAEAASATGDHATAMGANAQANAANSVAVGAGSVADRANTVSVGTAGNERQITNVAPGTVGTDAVNLNQLNNMGAQANQYTDKRVNMLGDQVNRVARDAYSGVAAATALSMIPDVDLGKSISVGVGGGTYRGYQAMAIGGTARVTQNIKLRAGAGVSSGGTTVGVGASYQW
;
A
#
# COMPACT_ATOMS: atom_id res chain seq x y z
N MET A 1 -22.36 -17.25 18.12
CA MET A 1 -21.42 -17.53 19.23
C MET A 1 -20.00 -17.16 18.78
N ASN A 2 -19.03 -17.12 19.70
CA ASN A 2 -17.67 -16.56 19.54
C ASN A 2 -17.72 -15.02 19.42
N LYS A 3 -17.16 -14.21 20.32
CA LYS A 3 -15.93 -14.28 21.16
C LYS A 3 -14.65 -14.38 20.32
N ILE A 4 -13.92 -13.27 20.28
CA ILE A 4 -12.60 -13.13 19.65
C ILE A 4 -11.52 -13.48 20.69
N TYR A 5 -10.45 -14.13 20.26
CA TYR A 5 -9.26 -14.42 21.07
C TYR A 5 -8.03 -13.75 20.44
N ARG A 6 -7.05 -13.34 21.25
CA ARG A 6 -5.74 -12.87 20.77
C ARG A 6 -4.70 -13.96 20.98
N SER A 7 -3.96 -14.31 19.94
CA SER A 7 -2.80 -15.20 20.04
C SER A 7 -1.55 -14.42 20.45
N ILE A 8 -0.72 -15.03 21.29
CA ILE A 8 0.58 -14.48 21.73
C ILE A 8 1.63 -15.60 21.64
N TRP A 9 2.81 -15.28 21.15
CA TRP A 9 3.94 -16.19 20.98
C TRP A 9 4.81 -16.23 22.25
N ASN A 10 5.15 -17.43 22.74
CA ASN A 10 6.05 -17.59 23.88
C ASN A 10 7.43 -18.12 23.42
N ALA A 11 8.46 -17.28 23.57
CA ALA A 11 9.82 -17.57 23.13
C ALA A 11 10.54 -18.67 23.94
N SER A 12 10.11 -18.98 25.18
CA SER A 12 10.78 -20.01 26.01
C SER A 12 10.26 -21.43 25.78
N THR A 13 9.13 -21.61 25.10
CA THR A 13 8.51 -22.93 24.84
C THR A 13 8.22 -23.21 23.37
N GLN A 14 8.42 -22.23 22.47
CA GLN A 14 8.16 -22.31 21.03
C GLN A 14 6.73 -22.77 20.67
N THR A 15 5.74 -22.38 21.49
CA THR A 15 4.34 -22.78 21.33
C THR A 15 3.40 -21.58 21.41
N TRP A 16 2.36 -21.61 20.57
CA TRP A 16 1.23 -20.67 20.63
C TRP A 16 0.24 -21.12 21.69
N THR A 17 -0.18 -20.20 22.57
CA THR A 17 -1.21 -20.45 23.59
C THR A 17 -2.31 -19.39 23.47
N ALA A 18 -3.57 -19.80 23.61
CA ALA A 18 -4.72 -18.91 23.64
C ALA A 18 -5.22 -18.72 25.07
N ALA A 19 -5.40 -17.48 25.50
CA ALA A 19 -5.99 -17.12 26.79
C ALA A 19 -7.33 -16.39 26.57
N GLN A 20 -8.31 -16.65 27.44
CA GLN A 20 -9.59 -15.94 27.43
C GLN A 20 -9.53 -14.80 28.45
N GLU A 21 -9.68 -13.56 28.00
CA GLU A 21 -9.85 -12.42 28.92
C GLU A 21 -11.29 -12.36 29.42
N ASN A 22 -11.48 -12.49 30.73
CA ASN A 22 -12.80 -12.60 31.34
C ASN A 22 -12.78 -12.15 32.82
N ALA A 23 -13.11 -10.89 33.09
CA ALA A 23 -13.10 -10.31 34.43
C ALA A 23 -14.51 -9.87 34.91
N HIS A 24 -14.85 -10.24 36.14
CA HIS A 24 -16.05 -9.91 36.95
C HIS A 24 -15.56 -9.88 38.41
N ALA A 25 -16.12 -9.15 39.39
CA ALA A 25 -17.22 -8.15 39.45
C ALA A 25 -16.80 -7.06 40.49
N HIS A 26 -17.59 -6.30 41.26
CA HIS A 26 -19.04 -6.23 41.59
C HIS A 26 -19.36 -4.81 42.12
N GLY A 27 -20.63 -4.38 42.07
CA GLY A 27 -21.10 -3.13 42.71
C GLY A 27 -22.62 -3.01 42.66
N LYS A 28 -23.28 -2.43 43.69
CA LYS A 28 -24.74 -2.43 43.88
C LYS A 28 -25.39 -1.05 43.78
N HIS A 29 -26.55 -1.01 43.11
CA HIS A 29 -27.75 -0.17 43.31
C HIS A 29 -27.69 1.37 43.50
N SER A 30 -28.59 2.05 42.76
CA SER A 30 -29.52 3.11 43.22
C SER A 30 -29.01 4.52 43.60
N ALA A 31 -29.44 5.53 42.83
CA ALA A 31 -30.07 6.77 43.36
C ALA A 31 -30.91 7.49 42.29
N ARG A 32 -31.86 8.35 42.70
CA ARG A 32 -32.70 9.21 41.83
C ARG A 32 -32.27 10.69 41.91
N ARG A 33 -32.40 11.41 40.78
CA ARG A 33 -32.89 12.80 40.56
C ARG A 33 -32.63 13.95 41.56
N ALA A 34 -32.31 15.11 40.97
CA ALA A 34 -32.81 16.47 41.28
C ALA A 34 -32.55 17.37 40.03
N LEU A 35 -33.24 18.47 39.67
CA LEU A 35 -34.49 19.11 40.12
C LEU A 35 -34.94 20.20 39.09
N THR A 36 -36.25 20.49 38.92
CA THR A 36 -36.91 21.82 38.61
C THR A 36 -36.48 22.75 37.44
N VAL A 37 -37.28 23.68 36.87
CA VAL A 37 -38.75 23.87 36.60
C VAL A 37 -38.97 25.22 35.85
N ALA A 38 -40.20 25.53 35.39
CA ALA A 38 -40.71 26.86 34.95
C ALA A 38 -40.23 27.40 33.57
N MET A 39 -40.97 28.24 32.81
CA MET A 39 -42.32 28.87 32.90
C MET A 39 -42.77 29.24 31.45
N LEU A 40 -44.01 28.99 30.97
CA LEU A 40 -45.27 29.79 31.09
C LEU A 40 -45.58 30.72 29.88
N ALA A 41 -46.89 30.81 29.50
CA ALA A 41 -47.57 31.85 28.69
C ALA A 41 -47.39 31.87 27.14
N ALA A 42 -48.33 32.38 26.30
CA ALA A 42 -49.79 32.63 26.45
C ALA A 42 -50.48 33.07 25.10
N VAL A 43 -51.78 32.72 24.95
CA VAL A 43 -52.89 33.49 24.31
C VAL A 43 -52.78 34.07 22.86
N ALA A 44 -53.57 33.51 21.93
CA ALA A 44 -54.27 34.14 20.76
C ALA A 44 -55.32 33.11 20.20
N ALA A 45 -56.56 33.38 19.77
CA ALA A 45 -57.15 34.36 18.82
C ALA A 45 -56.81 34.05 17.33
N LEU A 46 -57.71 34.09 16.32
CA LEU A 46 -59.18 34.32 16.25
C LEU A 46 -59.73 33.95 14.83
N GLY A 47 -60.96 33.40 14.70
CA GLY A 47 -61.72 33.31 13.42
C GLY A 47 -61.40 32.16 12.44
N SER A 48 -62.14 31.90 11.34
CA SER A 48 -63.48 32.39 10.91
C SER A 48 -64.03 31.66 9.65
N GLY A 49 -65.37 31.50 9.53
CA GLY A 49 -66.10 30.96 8.34
C GLY A 49 -66.20 29.43 8.26
N GLY A 50 -67.16 28.75 7.61
CA GLY A 50 -68.39 29.08 6.85
C GLY A 50 -68.87 27.81 6.08
N ALA A 51 -70.12 27.56 5.65
CA ALA A 51 -71.36 28.35 5.68
C ALA A 51 -72.65 27.50 5.42
N TRP A 52 -73.77 27.78 6.12
CA TRP A 52 -75.20 27.83 5.68
C TRP A 52 -75.88 26.50 5.19
N ALA A 53 -77.21 26.27 5.22
CA ALA A 53 -78.42 27.12 5.36
C ALA A 53 -79.63 26.35 6.03
N THR A 54 -80.47 26.92 6.92
CA THR A 54 -81.86 27.49 6.76
C THR A 54 -83.01 26.53 6.33
N PRO A 55 -84.33 26.76 6.64
CA PRO A 55 -85.04 27.73 7.53
C PRO A 55 -85.82 27.04 8.71
N ALA A 56 -86.28 27.64 9.83
CA ALA A 56 -87.01 28.89 10.18
C ALA A 56 -88.55 28.86 9.93
N PRO A 57 -89.43 29.58 10.70
CA PRO A 57 -89.26 30.48 11.88
C PRO A 57 -89.42 29.75 13.25
N GLY A 58 -89.63 30.32 14.46
CA GLY A 58 -89.75 31.70 15.01
C GLY A 58 -91.17 32.08 15.52
N GLY A 59 -91.41 32.79 16.65
CA GLY A 59 -90.52 33.34 17.69
C GLY A 59 -91.22 34.28 18.73
N GLN A 60 -90.43 34.88 19.65
CA GLN A 60 -90.76 35.92 20.68
C GLN A 60 -91.65 35.51 21.90
N GLY A 61 -91.56 36.12 23.10
CA GLY A 61 -90.58 37.10 23.62
C GLY A 61 -90.87 37.68 25.05
N ASN A 62 -89.84 38.30 25.66
CA ASN A 62 -89.82 39.35 26.73
C ASN A 62 -90.37 39.18 28.19
N THR A 63 -89.43 39.33 29.15
CA THR A 63 -89.40 40.22 30.35
C THR A 63 -90.61 40.45 31.29
N GLY A 64 -90.39 40.34 32.62
CA GLY A 64 -91.22 41.02 33.66
C GLY A 64 -90.86 40.73 35.13
N ILE A 65 -90.74 41.78 35.96
CA ILE A 65 -90.63 41.81 37.45
C ILE A 65 -91.44 43.08 37.88
N PHE A 66 -92.29 43.17 38.92
CA PHE A 66 -92.01 43.25 40.37
C PHE A 66 -93.30 43.30 41.24
N VAL A 67 -93.25 42.68 42.43
CA VAL A 67 -93.55 43.19 43.81
C VAL A 67 -94.88 43.92 44.15
N ASN A 68 -95.77 43.19 44.84
CA ASN A 68 -96.54 43.43 46.09
C ASN A 68 -96.85 44.86 46.66
N ASP A 69 -98.11 45.06 47.08
CA ASP A 69 -98.50 45.88 48.26
C ASP A 69 -99.80 45.34 48.93
N VAL A 70 -100.13 45.76 50.17
CA VAL A 70 -100.83 44.93 51.19
C VAL A 70 -102.12 45.51 51.81
N SER A 71 -103.04 46.14 51.06
CA SER A 71 -104.11 46.97 51.68
C SER A 71 -105.55 47.01 51.12
N THR A 72 -105.98 46.19 50.14
CA THR A 72 -107.37 46.27 49.60
C THR A 72 -108.16 44.96 49.41
N GLY A 73 -107.56 43.88 48.92
CA GLY A 73 -108.15 42.54 49.00
C GLY A 73 -109.44 42.29 48.21
N GLY A 74 -109.60 42.93 47.06
CA GLY A 74 -110.66 42.64 46.10
C GLY A 74 -110.13 42.58 44.67
N CYS A 75 -110.42 41.50 43.94
CA CYS A 75 -110.03 41.33 42.54
C CYS A 75 -111.21 41.59 41.61
N ILE A 76 -111.08 42.55 40.70
CA ILE A 76 -111.89 42.67 39.47
C ILE A 76 -110.90 42.92 38.32
N ALA A 77 -111.18 42.33 37.15
CA ALA A 77 -110.20 42.18 36.07
C ALA A 77 -110.75 42.57 34.68
N ALA A 78 -109.83 42.74 33.73
CA ALA A 78 -110.01 42.56 32.29
C ALA A 78 -108.90 41.58 31.85
N TYR A 79 -109.09 40.37 31.29
CA TYR A 79 -110.08 39.84 30.31
C TYR A 79 -110.06 40.58 28.96
N ASP A 80 -110.10 39.97 27.77
CA ASP A 80 -110.15 38.54 27.32
C ASP A 80 -109.48 38.45 25.89
N ALA A 81 -109.38 37.36 25.09
CA ALA A 81 -110.00 36.04 25.10
C ALA A 81 -109.22 34.94 24.33
N GLY A 82 -109.34 33.69 24.80
CA GLY A 82 -109.21 32.46 24.01
C GLY A 82 -107.78 31.94 23.67
N SER A 83 -107.59 30.66 23.31
CA SER A 83 -108.58 29.57 23.18
C SER A 83 -107.97 28.15 23.33
N GLY A 84 -108.51 27.34 24.23
CA GLY A 84 -108.47 25.86 24.20
C GLY A 84 -107.14 25.15 24.55
N THR A 85 -107.13 23.96 25.16
CA THR A 85 -108.20 23.15 25.77
C THR A 85 -107.64 22.25 26.88
N GLY A 86 -108.07 22.43 28.14
CA GLY A 86 -107.89 21.50 29.27
C GLY A 86 -106.45 21.30 29.80
N GLY A 87 -106.14 21.38 31.09
CA GLY A 87 -106.97 21.69 32.26
C GLY A 87 -106.56 20.83 33.47
N GLY A 88 -106.17 21.38 34.62
CA GLY A 88 -105.88 22.78 34.95
C GLY A 88 -105.62 23.00 36.45
N GLN A 89 -105.16 24.22 36.80
CA GLN A 89 -105.12 24.84 38.15
C GLN A 89 -104.34 24.09 39.27
N GLY A 90 -103.35 24.66 39.99
CA GLY A 90 -102.73 25.98 39.92
C GLY A 90 -103.36 27.05 40.81
N ASN A 91 -102.68 27.46 41.90
CA ASN A 91 -102.43 28.87 42.28
C ASN A 91 -101.57 29.06 43.55
N GLN A 92 -101.10 30.30 43.77
CA GLN A 92 -100.16 30.73 44.83
C GLN A 92 -100.89 31.39 46.03
N TRP A 93 -100.15 31.97 47.00
CA TRP A 93 -100.67 32.43 48.31
C TRP A 93 -101.08 33.93 48.40
N PHE A 94 -101.86 34.25 49.44
CA PHE A 94 -102.58 35.49 49.84
C PHE A 94 -101.71 36.77 50.09
N GLY A 95 -102.25 38.00 50.23
CA GLY A 95 -103.64 38.53 50.37
C GLY A 95 -103.69 40.06 50.13
N ILE A 96 -104.40 40.99 50.83
CA ILE A 96 -105.33 41.03 51.99
C ILE A 96 -106.28 42.28 51.85
N ASN A 97 -107.46 42.27 52.50
CA ASN A 97 -108.54 43.31 52.69
C ASN A 97 -108.08 44.80 52.83
N ALA A 98 -108.87 45.89 52.64
CA ALA A 98 -110.34 46.12 52.70
C ALA A 98 -110.85 47.29 51.77
N SER A 99 -112.07 47.88 51.78
CA SER A 99 -113.18 48.04 52.77
C SER A 99 -114.53 48.54 52.16
N ASN A 100 -115.51 48.94 53.01
CA ASN A 100 -116.77 49.69 52.77
C ASN A 100 -117.82 49.18 51.73
N TYR A 101 -118.47 48.05 52.08
CA TYR A 101 -119.93 47.72 52.11
C TYR A 101 -121.00 48.50 51.28
N PRO A 102 -122.17 47.86 50.94
CA PRO A 102 -122.73 46.62 51.50
C PRO A 102 -123.25 45.54 50.50
N GLY A 103 -123.33 44.27 50.94
CA GLY A 103 -124.12 43.22 50.25
C GLY A 103 -123.70 41.76 50.50
N GLN A 104 -124.40 41.08 51.43
CA GLN A 104 -124.65 39.62 51.63
C GLN A 104 -124.08 38.58 50.61
N LEU A 105 -123.69 37.32 50.96
CA LEU A 105 -123.90 36.53 52.21
C LEU A 105 -123.01 35.24 52.30
N GLN A 106 -122.82 34.74 53.53
CA GLN A 106 -122.62 33.32 53.95
C GLN A 106 -121.20 32.68 53.95
N TYR A 107 -121.07 31.52 54.63
CA TYR A 107 -119.87 31.02 55.35
C TYR A 107 -119.42 29.57 55.01
N CYS A 108 -118.30 29.14 55.59
CA CYS A 108 -117.48 27.97 55.22
C CYS A 108 -117.73 26.65 56.00
N SER A 109 -117.21 25.55 55.45
CA SER A 109 -116.66 24.38 56.18
C SER A 109 -115.46 23.81 55.37
N ALA A 110 -114.35 23.24 55.87
CA ALA A 110 -113.86 22.75 57.17
C ALA A 110 -113.56 21.23 57.13
N GLY A 111 -112.41 20.89 56.53
CA GLY A 111 -111.80 19.55 56.50
C GLY A 111 -110.29 19.65 56.21
N ASP A 112 -109.53 18.64 56.62
CA ASP A 112 -108.14 18.33 56.22
C ASP A 112 -107.09 19.45 56.30
N LYS A 113 -106.99 20.11 57.47
CA LYS A 113 -105.82 20.93 57.88
C LYS A 113 -104.91 20.20 58.88
N ALA A 114 -104.27 19.10 58.45
CA ALA A 114 -103.20 18.42 59.17
C ALA A 114 -102.37 17.57 58.19
N THR A 115 -101.04 17.65 58.07
CA THR A 115 -100.05 18.54 58.72
C THR A 115 -99.02 19.05 57.69
N GLN A 116 -98.75 20.37 57.69
CA GLN A 116 -97.56 20.94 57.07
C GLN A 116 -96.54 21.29 58.17
N THR A 117 -95.34 20.71 58.15
CA THR A 117 -94.21 21.19 58.95
C THR A 117 -93.57 22.41 58.29
N LYS A 118 -94.03 23.60 58.66
CA LYS A 118 -93.25 24.83 58.45
C LYS A 118 -91.97 24.77 59.29
N ARG A 119 -90.87 25.32 58.74
CA ARG A 119 -89.51 25.41 59.31
C ARG A 119 -88.70 24.11 59.22
N VAL A 120 -87.65 24.13 58.40
CA VAL A 120 -86.39 23.46 58.77
C VAL A 120 -85.70 24.36 59.79
N LEU A 121 -85.20 23.78 60.89
CA LEU A 121 -84.54 24.50 61.96
C LEU A 121 -83.29 23.70 62.35
N PHE A 122 -82.11 24.31 62.18
CA PHE A 122 -80.85 23.67 62.53
C PHE A 122 -80.73 23.50 64.05
N TYR A 123 -80.32 22.32 64.49
CA TYR A 123 -79.96 22.02 65.87
C TYR A 123 -78.46 21.78 65.97
N GLY A 124 -77.80 22.47 66.90
CA GLY A 124 -76.50 22.02 67.43
C GLY A 124 -76.71 20.90 68.45
N ALA A 125 -75.77 19.96 68.52
CA ALA A 125 -75.85 18.85 69.46
C ALA A 125 -75.60 19.30 70.91
N THR A 126 -76.37 18.74 71.84
CA THR A 126 -76.08 18.79 73.29
C THR A 126 -75.38 17.50 73.67
N VAL A 127 -74.27 17.57 74.41
CA VAL A 127 -73.55 16.38 74.89
C VAL A 127 -74.27 15.67 76.04
N ASN A 128 -74.14 14.34 76.07
CA ASN A 128 -74.42 13.48 77.21
C ASN A 128 -73.31 12.42 77.31
N ASP A 129 -72.85 12.13 78.53
CA ASP A 129 -71.67 11.30 78.78
C ASP A 129 -71.85 9.81 78.43
N GLN A 130 -70.72 9.09 78.36
CA GLN A 130 -70.53 7.62 78.24
C GLN A 130 -70.07 7.02 76.88
N ASP A 131 -69.45 7.77 75.96
CA ASP A 131 -68.64 7.14 74.88
C ASP A 131 -67.45 8.01 74.40
N PRO A 132 -66.17 7.58 74.53
CA PRO A 132 -65.00 8.41 74.23
C PRO A 132 -64.44 8.17 72.82
N GLY A 133 -64.97 8.84 71.79
CA GLY A 133 -64.42 8.64 70.42
C GLY A 133 -64.77 9.61 69.29
N ILE A 134 -65.74 10.52 69.41
CA ILE A 134 -66.18 11.37 68.29
C ILE A 134 -66.21 12.85 68.69
N VAL A 135 -65.28 13.64 68.13
CA VAL A 135 -65.31 15.10 68.17
C VAL A 135 -64.93 15.64 66.80
N GLY A 136 -65.83 16.44 66.20
CA GLY A 136 -65.63 17.06 64.90
C GLY A 136 -66.77 18.02 64.62
N SER A 137 -66.50 19.32 64.76
CA SER A 137 -67.46 20.37 64.38
C SER A 137 -67.66 20.39 62.86
N ASP A 138 -68.77 21.01 62.44
CA ASP A 138 -69.08 21.37 61.04
C ASP A 138 -69.51 20.22 60.10
N SER A 139 -70.06 19.13 60.65
CA SER A 139 -70.83 18.11 59.90
C SER A 139 -72.34 18.22 60.16
N LEU A 140 -73.16 18.21 59.11
CA LEU A 140 -74.64 18.24 59.19
C LEU A 140 -75.26 16.84 59.03
N THR A 141 -75.68 16.23 60.12
CA THR A 141 -76.41 14.94 60.09
C THR A 141 -77.92 15.19 59.89
N LEU A 142 -78.50 14.57 58.86
CA LEU A 142 -79.94 14.55 58.59
C LEU A 142 -80.42 13.10 58.60
N GLY A 143 -81.34 12.76 59.50
CA GLY A 143 -81.66 11.36 59.82
C GLY A 143 -82.38 10.60 58.70
N ASN A 144 -81.72 9.57 58.19
CA ASN A 144 -82.24 8.43 57.42
C ASN A 144 -82.87 8.70 56.04
N GLU A 145 -83.96 9.44 55.90
CA GLU A 145 -84.62 9.64 54.58
C GLU A 145 -85.11 11.07 54.32
N LEU A 146 -84.79 11.59 53.13
CA LEU A 146 -85.27 12.85 52.57
C LEU A 146 -85.89 12.58 51.19
N TYR A 147 -87.12 13.04 50.96
CA TYR A 147 -87.81 12.90 49.67
C TYR A 147 -87.92 14.25 48.97
N VAL A 148 -87.48 14.31 47.71
CA VAL A 148 -87.56 15.52 46.87
C VAL A 148 -88.15 15.13 45.52
N ASN A 149 -89.29 15.74 45.15
CA ASN A 149 -90.01 15.50 43.89
C ASN A 149 -90.22 14.01 43.54
N GLY A 150 -90.49 13.16 44.55
CA GLY A 150 -90.71 11.72 44.38
C GLY A 150 -89.45 10.86 44.33
N GLY A 151 -88.25 11.47 44.23
CA GLY A 151 -86.99 10.78 44.41
C GLY A 151 -86.68 10.54 45.90
N ARG A 152 -86.28 9.32 46.25
CA ARG A 152 -85.83 8.95 47.60
C ARG A 152 -84.33 9.20 47.76
N ILE A 153 -83.96 10.14 48.62
CA ILE A 153 -82.58 10.43 49.00
C ILE A 153 -82.36 9.87 50.41
N VAL A 154 -81.66 8.73 50.51
CA VAL A 154 -81.30 8.12 51.80
C VAL A 154 -80.02 8.76 52.32
N LEU A 155 -80.00 9.15 53.60
CA LEU A 155 -78.88 9.78 54.29
C LEU A 155 -78.57 8.93 55.52
N ASN A 156 -77.49 8.15 55.47
CA ASN A 156 -77.24 7.06 56.41
C ASN A 156 -76.09 7.38 57.38
N ASP A 157 -76.26 7.02 58.65
CA ASP A 157 -75.50 7.55 59.81
C ASP A 157 -74.09 6.97 59.97
N GLN A 158 -73.28 6.86 58.90
CA GLN A 158 -71.89 6.39 58.92
C GLN A 158 -70.91 7.36 58.22
N ILE A 159 -71.05 8.64 58.53
CA ILE A 159 -69.99 9.64 58.36
C ILE A 159 -69.02 9.48 59.55
N ARG A 160 -67.77 9.12 59.28
CA ARG A 160 -66.71 8.96 60.31
C ARG A 160 -65.57 9.96 60.17
N GLY A 161 -65.46 10.61 59.01
CA GLY A 161 -64.54 11.73 58.81
C GLY A 161 -65.16 13.08 59.18
N THR A 162 -64.32 13.99 59.67
CA THR A 162 -64.70 15.39 59.95
C THR A 162 -64.96 16.15 58.65
N GLY A 163 -66.05 16.93 58.55
CA GLY A 163 -66.36 17.74 57.36
C GLY A 163 -66.80 16.96 56.12
N SER A 164 -67.26 15.71 56.30
CA SER A 164 -67.54 14.76 55.22
C SER A 164 -69.04 14.55 54.95
N LEU A 165 -69.40 14.09 53.73
CA LEU A 165 -70.77 13.97 53.24
C LEU A 165 -71.07 12.57 52.67
N ALA A 166 -72.16 11.94 53.12
CA ALA A 166 -72.62 10.63 52.62
C ALA A 166 -74.09 10.70 52.13
N ILE A 167 -74.35 10.18 50.92
CA ILE A 167 -75.69 10.16 50.30
C ILE A 167 -75.89 8.81 49.59
N GLY A 168 -76.80 7.96 50.06
CA GLY A 168 -77.06 6.64 49.45
C GLY A 168 -77.72 5.63 50.38
N ASN A 169 -78.30 4.58 49.78
CA ASN A 169 -78.89 3.45 50.51
C ASN A 169 -77.89 2.30 50.66
N GLU A 170 -78.01 1.50 51.73
CA GLU A 170 -77.11 0.40 52.10
C GLU A 170 -75.63 0.81 52.22
N ALA A 171 -75.20 1.11 53.46
CA ALA A 171 -73.79 1.17 53.85
C ALA A 171 -72.89 2.04 52.95
N THR A 172 -73.34 3.27 52.69
CA THR A 172 -72.51 4.34 52.13
C THR A 172 -71.61 4.91 53.25
N PHE A 173 -70.31 5.04 53.02
CA PHE A 173 -69.35 5.45 54.06
C PHE A 173 -68.48 6.64 53.64
N ALA A 174 -68.50 7.70 54.45
CA ALA A 174 -67.61 8.85 54.34
C ALA A 174 -66.60 8.85 55.51
N ASN A 175 -65.55 8.01 55.41
CA ASN A 175 -64.63 7.77 56.52
C ASN A 175 -63.40 8.70 56.54
N GLY A 176 -62.93 9.14 55.38
CA GLY A 176 -61.84 10.12 55.30
C GLY A 176 -62.33 11.51 55.70
N ALA A 177 -61.48 12.35 56.26
CA ALA A 177 -61.81 13.76 56.52
C ALA A 177 -62.06 14.50 55.19
N ASN A 178 -63.00 15.45 55.18
CA ASN A 178 -63.43 16.23 54.01
C ASN A 178 -63.83 15.35 52.79
N SER A 179 -64.34 14.14 53.01
CA SER A 179 -64.65 13.18 51.94
C SER A 179 -66.12 13.19 51.52
N VAL A 180 -66.40 12.79 50.28
CA VAL A 180 -67.76 12.79 49.70
C VAL A 180 -68.08 11.41 49.12
N ALA A 181 -69.15 10.77 49.59
CA ALA A 181 -69.61 9.46 49.11
C ALA A 181 -71.07 9.52 48.64
N ILE A 182 -71.31 9.36 47.34
CA ILE A 182 -72.65 9.50 46.71
C ILE A 182 -72.97 8.25 45.88
N GLY A 183 -73.87 7.40 46.40
CA GLY A 183 -74.32 6.17 45.72
C GLY A 183 -74.56 5.01 46.70
N ASN A 184 -75.33 4.01 46.25
CA ASN A 184 -75.50 2.74 46.98
C ASN A 184 -74.14 2.10 47.22
N ARG A 185 -73.78 1.73 48.46
CA ARG A 185 -72.45 1.18 48.81
C ARG A 185 -71.23 2.04 48.39
N ALA A 186 -71.40 3.34 48.12
CA ALA A 186 -70.25 4.20 47.81
C ALA A 186 -69.38 4.39 49.07
N PHE A 187 -68.06 4.33 48.90
CA PHE A 187 -67.10 4.21 50.00
C PHE A 187 -65.92 5.16 49.82
N THR A 188 -65.50 5.79 50.92
CA THR A 188 -64.19 6.42 51.04
C THR A 188 -63.44 5.81 52.22
N ALA A 189 -62.16 5.52 52.06
CA ALA A 189 -61.35 4.90 53.11
C ALA A 189 -61.01 5.90 54.23
N GLY A 190 -60.77 5.41 55.46
CA GLY A 190 -60.43 6.29 56.60
C GLY A 190 -59.15 7.12 56.41
N ALA A 191 -58.20 6.63 55.61
CA ALA A 191 -56.99 7.37 55.24
C ALA A 191 -57.16 8.28 54.01
N ALA A 192 -58.32 8.23 53.32
CA ALA A 192 -58.57 8.94 52.08
C ALA A 192 -59.15 10.36 52.35
N ALA A 193 -58.34 11.23 52.96
CA ALA A 193 -58.74 12.62 53.18
C ALA A 193 -58.96 13.37 51.84
N ASN A 194 -59.90 14.31 51.80
CA ASN A 194 -60.31 15.07 50.61
C ASN A 194 -60.75 14.20 49.40
N SER A 195 -61.17 12.96 49.62
CA SER A 195 -61.52 12.01 48.54
C SER A 195 -63.00 12.04 48.16
N ILE A 196 -63.32 11.65 46.92
CA ILE A 196 -64.67 11.71 46.36
C ILE A 196 -65.03 10.39 45.68
N ALA A 197 -66.13 9.75 46.06
CA ALA A 197 -66.66 8.54 45.45
C ALA A 197 -68.11 8.77 44.98
N ILE A 198 -68.35 8.77 43.66
CA ILE A 198 -69.66 9.06 43.06
C ILE A 198 -70.07 7.93 42.13
N GLY A 199 -71.03 7.12 42.56
CA GLY A 199 -71.60 5.98 41.83
C GLY A 199 -71.87 4.79 42.77
N THR A 200 -72.79 3.90 42.37
CA THR A 200 -73.04 2.65 43.09
C THR A 200 -71.76 1.84 43.23
N SER A 201 -71.36 1.47 44.44
CA SER A 201 -70.12 0.75 44.76
C SER A 201 -68.82 1.47 44.31
N ALA A 202 -68.84 2.79 44.10
CA ALA A 202 -67.62 3.55 43.86
C ALA A 202 -66.75 3.61 45.13
N GLN A 203 -65.42 3.47 45.01
CA GLN A 203 -64.50 3.40 46.16
C GLN A 203 -63.28 4.31 45.97
N ALA A 204 -63.19 5.37 46.77
CA ALA A 204 -62.00 6.23 46.84
C ALA A 204 -61.13 5.84 48.06
N ASN A 205 -60.01 5.17 47.79
CA ASN A 205 -59.17 4.53 48.79
C ASN A 205 -57.88 5.31 49.13
N ALA A 206 -57.55 6.35 48.36
CA ALA A 206 -56.38 7.21 48.55
C ALA A 206 -56.79 8.68 48.75
N ALA A 207 -55.93 9.46 49.40
CA ALA A 207 -56.18 10.88 49.67
C ALA A 207 -56.20 11.71 48.37
N ASN A 208 -57.03 12.76 48.35
CA ASN A 208 -57.30 13.65 47.21
C ASN A 208 -57.79 12.93 45.94
N SER A 209 -58.17 11.65 46.02
CA SER A 209 -58.55 10.82 44.86
C SER A 209 -60.07 10.81 44.60
N VAL A 210 -60.45 10.65 43.33
CA VAL A 210 -61.83 10.69 42.85
C VAL A 210 -62.18 9.37 42.14
N ALA A 211 -63.10 8.60 42.70
CA ALA A 211 -63.73 7.44 42.06
C ALA A 211 -65.06 7.86 41.42
N LEU A 212 -65.13 7.89 40.08
CA LEU A 212 -66.28 8.41 39.33
C LEU A 212 -66.93 7.33 38.46
N GLY A 213 -68.21 7.06 38.69
CA GLY A 213 -68.98 5.99 38.05
C GLY A 213 -69.16 4.75 38.95
N ALA A 214 -70.16 3.94 38.62
CA ALA A 214 -70.48 2.75 39.41
C ALA A 214 -69.35 1.68 39.35
N ASN A 215 -69.00 1.10 40.50
CA ASN A 215 -67.86 0.19 40.70
C ASN A 215 -66.49 0.79 40.33
N SER A 216 -66.37 2.10 40.16
CA SER A 216 -65.07 2.74 39.96
C SER A 216 -64.25 2.68 41.25
N VAL A 217 -62.97 2.34 41.16
CA VAL A 217 -62.08 2.18 42.31
C VAL A 217 -60.78 2.92 42.04
N THR A 218 -60.37 3.80 42.94
CA THR A 218 -59.00 4.35 42.94
C THR A 218 -58.09 3.32 43.61
N SER A 219 -57.07 2.83 42.90
CA SER A 219 -56.09 1.84 43.38
C SER A 219 -54.67 2.40 43.53
N MET A 220 -54.51 3.72 43.36
CA MET A 220 -53.27 4.49 43.46
C MET A 220 -52.25 3.97 44.50
N ASN A 221 -51.22 3.30 44.01
CA ASN A 221 -49.99 3.11 44.76
C ASN A 221 -49.13 4.38 44.65
N ALA A 222 -49.25 5.28 45.62
CA ALA A 222 -48.50 6.54 45.67
C ALA A 222 -46.97 6.38 45.75
N ALA A 223 -46.45 5.15 45.94
CA ALA A 223 -45.03 4.84 45.94
C ALA A 223 -44.53 4.19 44.63
N ALA A 224 -45.40 3.89 43.67
CA ALA A 224 -45.01 3.38 42.36
C ALA A 224 -44.32 4.48 41.52
N GLU A 225 -43.33 4.10 40.70
CA GLU A 225 -42.72 5.02 39.75
C GLU A 225 -43.65 5.26 38.55
N ALA A 226 -43.69 6.49 38.03
CA ALA A 226 -44.37 6.77 36.76
C ALA A 226 -43.69 5.98 35.62
N TYR A 227 -44.48 5.30 34.79
CA TYR A 227 -43.95 4.47 33.71
C TYR A 227 -43.22 5.32 32.65
N ALA A 228 -41.95 5.02 32.44
CA ALA A 228 -41.14 5.58 31.37
C ALA A 228 -40.29 4.46 30.73
N PRO A 229 -40.16 4.42 29.38
CA PRO A 229 -39.44 3.33 28.70
C PRO A 229 -37.92 3.38 28.89
N THR A 230 -37.35 4.54 29.24
CA THR A 230 -35.94 4.70 29.61
C THR A 230 -35.78 5.68 30.78
N ALA A 231 -34.66 5.60 31.49
CA ALA A 231 -34.34 6.54 32.58
C ALA A 231 -34.22 8.01 32.10
N GLU A 232 -33.87 8.23 30.84
CA GLU A 232 -33.77 9.54 30.21
C GLU A 232 -35.14 10.10 29.83
N ALA A 233 -36.06 9.26 29.33
CA ALA A 233 -37.46 9.64 29.15
C ALA A 233 -38.10 10.01 30.50
N MET A 234 -37.73 9.30 31.57
CA MET A 234 -38.15 9.60 32.94
C MET A 234 -37.64 10.96 33.46
N ALA A 235 -36.66 11.61 32.81
CA ALA A 235 -36.24 12.96 33.14
C ALA A 235 -37.08 14.05 32.43
N LYS A 236 -37.88 13.69 31.42
CA LYS A 236 -38.70 14.61 30.59
C LYS A 236 -40.20 14.59 30.92
N LEU A 237 -40.69 13.61 31.69
CA LEU A 237 -42.09 13.54 32.13
C LEU A 237 -42.38 14.61 33.21
N ALA A 238 -43.53 15.28 33.10
CA ALA A 238 -44.13 16.05 34.19
C ALA A 238 -44.95 15.15 35.15
N GLY A 239 -45.54 15.71 36.21
CA GLY A 239 -46.54 15.03 37.07
C GLY A 239 -46.03 13.84 37.92
N LEU A 240 -44.71 13.65 38.01
CA LEU A 240 -44.00 12.44 38.45
C LEU A 240 -44.27 11.92 39.86
N THR A 241 -44.93 12.69 40.71
CA THR A 241 -45.40 12.28 42.05
C THR A 241 -46.85 12.73 42.18
N PRO A 242 -47.83 11.90 41.77
CA PRO A 242 -49.24 12.26 41.84
C PRO A 242 -49.69 12.49 43.29
N VAL A 243 -50.53 13.51 43.49
CA VAL A 243 -51.10 13.87 44.81
C VAL A 243 -52.46 13.22 45.09
N GLY A 244 -53.04 12.60 44.06
CA GLY A 244 -54.33 11.88 44.06
C GLY A 244 -54.56 11.25 42.67
N GLU A 245 -55.56 10.37 42.55
CA GLU A 245 -55.94 9.67 41.31
C GLU A 245 -57.40 9.98 40.96
N VAL A 246 -57.69 10.22 39.67
CA VAL A 246 -59.08 10.23 39.15
C VAL A 246 -59.33 8.92 38.40
N SER A 247 -60.08 8.00 39.02
CA SER A 247 -60.43 6.70 38.44
C SER A 247 -61.88 6.68 37.95
N VAL A 248 -62.06 6.37 36.66
CA VAL A 248 -63.36 6.23 36.00
C VAL A 248 -63.83 4.78 35.82
N GLY A 249 -63.10 3.82 36.40
CA GLY A 249 -63.38 2.39 36.30
C GLY A 249 -62.66 1.57 37.35
N SER A 250 -62.42 0.29 37.10
CA SER A 250 -61.67 -0.58 38.03
C SER A 250 -60.87 -1.62 37.26
N SER A 251 -59.60 -1.77 37.64
CA SER A 251 -58.66 -2.75 37.11
C SER A 251 -58.23 -3.69 38.24
N GLY A 252 -58.85 -4.86 38.30
CA GLY A 252 -58.60 -5.88 39.32
C GLY A 252 -59.63 -7.00 39.30
N VAL A 253 -59.18 -8.25 39.39
CA VAL A 253 -59.96 -9.48 39.09
C VAL A 253 -61.08 -9.81 40.10
N ALA A 254 -61.41 -8.91 41.02
CA ALA A 254 -62.40 -9.12 42.09
C ALA A 254 -63.80 -8.54 41.77
N MET A 255 -63.90 -7.65 40.77
CA MET A 255 -65.14 -7.17 40.16
C MET A 255 -64.90 -7.12 38.65
N THR A 256 -65.96 -7.21 37.82
CA THR A 256 -65.81 -7.14 36.37
C THR A 256 -65.15 -5.81 35.96
N SER A 257 -64.15 -5.87 35.07
CA SER A 257 -63.41 -4.69 34.62
C SER A 257 -64.38 -3.68 34.00
N THR A 258 -64.51 -2.53 34.67
CA THR A 258 -65.54 -1.52 34.41
C THR A 258 -64.93 -0.21 33.96
N GLU A 259 -63.91 -0.32 33.10
CA GLU A 259 -63.29 0.80 32.39
C GLU A 259 -64.33 1.57 31.56
N ARG A 260 -64.15 2.89 31.46
CA ARG A 260 -65.07 3.80 30.76
C ARG A 260 -64.32 4.64 29.75
N ARG A 261 -64.92 4.81 28.57
CA ARG A 261 -64.44 5.77 27.57
C ARG A 261 -64.79 7.18 28.05
N ILE A 262 -63.78 8.03 28.19
CA ILE A 262 -63.98 9.47 28.29
C ILE A 262 -64.26 9.98 26.87
N THR A 263 -65.47 10.50 26.63
CA THR A 263 -65.86 11.09 25.34
C THR A 263 -65.82 12.61 25.41
N ASN A 264 -65.69 13.26 24.25
CA ASN A 264 -65.52 14.72 24.13
C ASN A 264 -64.28 15.29 24.84
N LEU A 265 -63.25 14.46 25.06
CA LEU A 265 -61.95 14.89 25.56
C LEU A 265 -61.21 15.69 24.46
N ALA A 266 -60.97 16.97 24.72
CA ALA A 266 -60.14 17.83 23.89
C ALA A 266 -58.70 17.30 23.80
N ALA A 267 -57.90 17.81 22.87
CA ALA A 267 -56.48 17.51 22.85
C ALA A 267 -55.81 18.19 24.06
N GLY A 268 -54.97 17.45 24.80
CA GLY A 268 -54.17 18.00 25.88
C GLY A 268 -53.19 19.07 25.37
N ALA A 269 -53.03 20.15 26.14
CA ALA A 269 -52.19 21.30 25.81
C ALA A 269 -50.95 21.42 26.71
N GLU A 270 -51.03 20.91 27.95
CA GLU A 270 -49.92 20.88 28.92
C GLU A 270 -49.46 19.43 29.16
N ASP A 271 -48.20 19.23 29.60
CA ASP A 271 -47.56 17.90 29.75
C ASP A 271 -48.28 16.90 30.67
N THR A 272 -49.23 17.35 31.50
CA THR A 272 -50.01 16.51 32.43
C THR A 272 -51.46 16.26 31.99
N ASP A 273 -51.87 16.75 30.82
CA ASP A 273 -53.22 16.54 30.30
C ASP A 273 -53.44 15.11 29.80
N ALA A 274 -54.70 14.65 29.83
CA ALA A 274 -55.07 13.35 29.30
C ALA A 274 -55.06 13.36 27.75
N VAL A 275 -54.15 12.59 27.14
CA VAL A 275 -54.07 12.48 25.68
C VAL A 275 -55.32 11.85 25.07
N ASN A 276 -55.79 12.39 23.95
CA ASN A 276 -56.94 11.85 23.23
C ASN A 276 -56.52 10.98 22.01
N VAL A 277 -57.47 10.24 21.43
CA VAL A 277 -57.21 9.30 20.33
C VAL A 277 -56.68 10.01 19.06
N SER A 278 -57.02 11.28 18.83
CA SER A 278 -56.46 12.07 17.72
C SER A 278 -54.99 12.42 17.94
N GLN A 279 -54.56 12.73 19.17
CA GLN A 279 -53.14 12.93 19.48
C GLN A 279 -52.36 11.62 19.31
N LEU A 280 -52.89 10.50 19.82
CA LEU A 280 -52.26 9.19 19.67
C LEU A 280 -52.15 8.76 18.19
N LYS A 281 -53.18 9.03 17.38
CA LYS A 281 -53.12 8.81 15.92
C LYS A 281 -52.08 9.70 15.25
N SER A 282 -52.07 11.00 15.54
CA SER A 282 -51.06 11.91 14.97
C SER A 282 -49.63 11.51 15.32
N VAL A 283 -49.40 10.84 16.46
CA VAL A 283 -48.09 10.25 16.80
C VAL A 283 -47.84 8.95 16.03
N ALA A 284 -48.85 8.09 15.83
CA ALA A 284 -48.71 6.90 14.99
C ALA A 284 -48.44 7.24 13.52
N ASP A 285 -49.21 8.17 12.94
CA ASP A 285 -49.03 8.69 11.58
C ASP A 285 -47.62 9.32 11.41
N LEU A 286 -47.11 9.99 12.45
CA LEU A 286 -45.76 10.54 12.50
C LEU A 286 -44.67 9.46 12.61
N ILE A 287 -44.92 8.35 13.31
CA ILE A 287 -43.99 7.22 13.39
C ILE A 287 -43.92 6.48 12.06
N ASP A 288 -45.07 6.15 11.47
CA ASP A 288 -45.14 5.45 10.18
C ASP A 288 -44.46 6.27 9.06
N SER A 289 -44.69 7.60 9.03
CA SER A 289 -44.06 8.50 8.05
C SER A 289 -42.56 8.76 8.29
N ASN A 290 -42.06 8.60 9.53
CA ASN A 290 -40.63 8.65 9.86
C ASN A 290 -39.93 7.26 9.81
N SER A 291 -40.57 6.25 9.24
CA SER A 291 -39.87 5.05 8.76
C SER A 291 -38.67 5.46 7.89
N THR A 292 -37.50 4.85 8.07
CA THR A 292 -36.26 5.33 7.42
C THR A 292 -36.24 5.00 5.93
N HIS A 293 -36.74 5.92 5.10
CA HIS A 293 -36.78 5.81 3.64
C HIS A 293 -35.36 5.75 3.03
N TYR A 294 -35.13 4.77 2.14
CA TYR A 294 -34.07 4.73 1.11
C TYR A 294 -32.58 4.99 1.47
N TYR A 295 -32.17 5.14 2.74
CA TYR A 295 -30.76 5.36 3.15
C TYR A 295 -30.02 6.45 2.33
N SER A 296 -30.56 7.68 2.34
CA SER A 296 -29.95 8.88 1.74
C SER A 296 -29.76 8.86 0.21
N VAL A 297 -30.55 8.06 -0.52
CA VAL A 297 -30.65 8.18 -1.99
C VAL A 297 -31.61 9.31 -2.36
N ASN A 298 -31.17 10.24 -3.22
CA ASN A 298 -32.03 11.27 -3.82
C ASN A 298 -32.85 10.65 -4.96
N ASP A 299 -34.14 10.40 -4.70
CA ASP A 299 -35.09 9.74 -5.61
C ASP A 299 -35.83 10.69 -6.58
N ASN A 300 -35.55 11.99 -6.49
CA ASN A 300 -36.26 13.05 -7.21
C ASN A 300 -37.78 13.13 -6.91
N GLY A 301 -38.20 12.71 -5.71
CA GLY A 301 -39.48 13.10 -5.10
C GLY A 301 -40.72 12.38 -5.61
N THR A 302 -40.61 11.16 -6.14
CA THR A 302 -41.77 10.31 -6.48
C THR A 302 -41.54 8.89 -5.96
N PRO A 303 -42.41 8.34 -5.09
CA PRO A 303 -42.29 6.97 -4.59
C PRO A 303 -42.21 5.93 -5.71
N GLN A 304 -41.25 5.01 -5.59
CA GLN A 304 -41.03 3.89 -6.51
C GLN A 304 -40.90 2.57 -5.71
N GLY A 305 -40.41 1.49 -6.31
CA GLY A 305 -40.18 0.24 -5.57
C GLY A 305 -39.20 0.43 -4.41
N ASN A 306 -39.33 -0.41 -3.38
CA ASN A 306 -38.57 -0.37 -2.13
C ASN A 306 -38.84 0.86 -1.24
N TYR A 307 -39.89 1.66 -1.51
CA TYR A 307 -40.22 2.85 -0.71
C TYR A 307 -40.60 2.52 0.74
N SER A 308 -41.26 1.38 0.96
CA SER A 308 -41.61 0.87 2.29
C SER A 308 -40.53 -0.06 2.85
N ASN A 309 -39.30 0.01 2.31
CA ASN A 309 -38.19 -0.92 2.54
C ASN A 309 -38.52 -2.40 2.25
N GLU A 310 -39.49 -2.66 1.36
CA GLU A 310 -40.01 -3.99 1.04
C GLU A 310 -39.13 -4.82 0.09
N GLY A 311 -38.06 -4.24 -0.47
CA GLY A 311 -37.14 -4.90 -1.39
C GLY A 311 -36.22 -5.95 -0.73
N ALA A 312 -36.09 -5.94 0.59
CA ALA A 312 -35.33 -6.93 1.36
C ALA A 312 -36.17 -8.21 1.61
N ILE A 313 -36.58 -8.87 0.52
CA ILE A 313 -37.59 -9.94 0.51
C ILE A 313 -37.11 -11.21 1.25
N ALA A 314 -35.81 -11.49 1.23
CA ALA A 314 -35.23 -12.72 1.79
C ALA A 314 -34.57 -12.53 3.18
N PRO A 315 -34.48 -13.57 4.03
CA PRO A 315 -33.84 -13.48 5.34
C PRO A 315 -32.37 -13.03 5.28
N HIS A 316 -32.00 -12.15 6.21
CA HIS A 316 -30.66 -11.55 6.33
C HIS A 316 -30.21 -10.80 5.05
N SER A 317 -31.14 -10.22 4.30
CA SER A 317 -30.84 -9.37 3.14
C SER A 317 -30.81 -7.88 3.45
N LEU A 318 -30.19 -7.10 2.56
CA LEU A 318 -30.19 -5.64 2.56
C LEU A 318 -30.52 -5.13 1.15
N ALA A 319 -31.58 -4.34 1.00
CA ALA A 319 -31.96 -3.68 -0.24
C ALA A 319 -31.99 -2.15 -0.03
N ALA A 320 -30.98 -1.43 -0.51
CA ALA A 320 -30.78 -0.02 -0.25
C ALA A 320 -30.87 0.82 -1.53
N GLY A 321 -32.00 1.51 -1.73
CA GLY A 321 -32.23 2.43 -2.85
C GLY A 321 -33.51 2.14 -3.62
N VAL A 322 -33.81 3.05 -4.55
CA VAL A 322 -34.99 3.02 -5.45
C VAL A 322 -34.99 1.73 -6.27
N ASN A 323 -36.12 1.01 -6.31
CA ASN A 323 -36.29 -0.26 -7.02
C ASN A 323 -35.27 -1.37 -6.67
N ALA A 324 -34.48 -1.22 -5.59
CA ALA A 324 -33.51 -2.24 -5.18
C ALA A 324 -34.22 -3.48 -4.61
N SER A 325 -33.78 -4.68 -4.99
CA SER A 325 -34.47 -5.94 -4.63
C SER A 325 -33.49 -7.07 -4.33
N VAL A 326 -33.73 -7.80 -3.24
CA VAL A 326 -32.98 -9.01 -2.86
C VAL A 326 -33.94 -10.17 -2.58
N SER A 327 -33.95 -11.14 -3.50
CA SER A 327 -34.84 -12.31 -3.44
C SER A 327 -34.10 -13.61 -3.04
N SER A 328 -32.91 -13.50 -2.43
CA SER A 328 -32.10 -14.62 -1.94
C SER A 328 -31.40 -14.27 -0.62
N SER A 329 -31.08 -15.27 0.19
CA SER A 329 -30.66 -15.08 1.58
C SER A 329 -29.24 -14.50 1.69
N ASN A 330 -28.92 -13.87 2.82
CA ASN A 330 -27.58 -13.36 3.17
C ASN A 330 -26.98 -12.39 2.13
N SER A 331 -27.82 -11.66 1.39
CA SER A 331 -27.41 -10.96 0.15
C SER A 331 -27.71 -9.46 0.17
N VAL A 332 -26.97 -8.69 -0.64
CA VAL A 332 -27.02 -7.22 -0.64
C VAL A 332 -27.32 -6.68 -2.03
N ALA A 333 -28.32 -5.80 -2.14
CA ALA A 333 -28.53 -4.91 -3.28
C ALA A 333 -28.41 -3.44 -2.84
N MET A 334 -27.66 -2.62 -3.57
CA MET A 334 -27.47 -1.21 -3.25
C MET A 334 -27.40 -0.35 -4.53
N GLY A 335 -28.30 0.62 -4.66
CA GLY A 335 -28.41 1.51 -5.82
C GLY A 335 -29.70 1.32 -6.62
N ASP A 336 -30.00 2.28 -7.49
CA ASP A 336 -31.21 2.30 -8.34
C ASP A 336 -31.35 1.04 -9.21
N GLY A 337 -32.41 0.25 -8.98
CA GLY A 337 -32.65 -1.01 -9.72
C GLY A 337 -31.65 -2.15 -9.43
N ALA A 338 -30.77 -2.00 -8.42
CA ALA A 338 -29.83 -3.05 -8.05
C ALA A 338 -30.59 -4.32 -7.62
N THR A 339 -30.25 -5.47 -8.19
CA THR A 339 -31.03 -6.70 -8.06
C THR A 339 -30.16 -7.91 -7.72
N VAL A 340 -30.52 -8.61 -6.64
CA VAL A 340 -30.05 -9.99 -6.37
C VAL A 340 -31.23 -10.95 -6.57
N SER A 341 -31.10 -11.82 -7.56
CA SER A 341 -32.19 -12.69 -8.04
C SER A 341 -32.43 -13.91 -7.15
N THR A 342 -33.59 -14.56 -7.32
CA THR A 342 -33.90 -15.83 -6.64
C THR A 342 -32.86 -16.90 -6.97
N LYS A 343 -32.30 -17.58 -5.95
CA LYS A 343 -31.18 -18.54 -6.01
C LYS A 343 -29.77 -17.92 -6.11
N ALA A 344 -29.64 -16.61 -5.90
CA ALA A 344 -28.35 -15.93 -5.76
C ALA A 344 -27.99 -15.70 -4.28
N ASP A 345 -28.03 -16.75 -3.45
CA ASP A 345 -27.68 -16.62 -2.02
C ASP A 345 -26.20 -16.24 -1.83
N ASP A 346 -25.89 -15.60 -0.69
CA ASP A 346 -24.57 -15.05 -0.34
C ASP A 346 -23.98 -14.10 -1.41
N SER A 347 -24.81 -13.29 -2.10
CA SER A 347 -24.41 -12.49 -3.27
C SER A 347 -24.59 -10.98 -3.11
N VAL A 348 -23.92 -10.19 -3.96
CA VAL A 348 -23.81 -8.74 -3.83
C VAL A 348 -24.06 -8.05 -5.18
N ALA A 349 -24.98 -7.09 -5.23
CA ALA A 349 -25.25 -6.19 -6.35
C ALA A 349 -25.10 -4.73 -5.90
N VAL A 350 -24.14 -3.96 -6.43
CA VAL A 350 -23.90 -2.55 -6.02
C VAL A 350 -23.72 -1.64 -7.23
N GLY A 351 -24.57 -0.63 -7.37
CA GLY A 351 -24.59 0.32 -8.49
C GLY A 351 -25.93 0.29 -9.23
N SER A 352 -26.23 1.36 -9.97
CA SER A 352 -27.48 1.43 -10.75
C SER A 352 -27.56 0.29 -11.77
N GLN A 353 -28.68 -0.43 -11.78
CA GLN A 353 -28.95 -1.62 -12.61
C GLN A 353 -27.90 -2.75 -12.46
N ALA A 354 -27.19 -2.83 -11.33
CA ALA A 354 -26.30 -3.96 -11.06
C ALA A 354 -27.12 -5.24 -10.78
N GLN A 355 -26.74 -6.38 -11.37
CA GLN A 355 -27.50 -7.64 -11.27
C GLN A 355 -26.62 -8.83 -10.89
N SER A 356 -26.92 -9.48 -9.76
CA SER A 356 -26.28 -10.72 -9.32
C SER A 356 -27.30 -11.88 -9.39
N ASN A 357 -27.13 -12.78 -10.36
CA ASN A 357 -28.12 -13.83 -10.69
C ASN A 357 -27.66 -15.27 -10.35
N ALA A 358 -26.56 -15.44 -9.61
CA ALA A 358 -26.03 -16.75 -9.24
C ALA A 358 -25.48 -16.79 -7.81
N ARG A 359 -25.50 -17.95 -7.16
CA ARG A 359 -25.02 -18.12 -5.77
C ARG A 359 -23.55 -17.71 -5.60
N SER A 360 -23.26 -16.99 -4.50
CA SER A 360 -21.96 -16.43 -4.16
C SER A 360 -21.33 -15.59 -5.28
N SER A 361 -22.13 -14.73 -5.92
CA SER A 361 -21.64 -13.82 -6.98
C SER A 361 -21.60 -12.36 -6.55
N VAL A 362 -20.78 -11.57 -7.25
CA VAL A 362 -20.56 -10.14 -6.95
C VAL A 362 -20.66 -9.34 -8.25
N ALA A 363 -21.65 -8.46 -8.37
CA ALA A 363 -21.85 -7.51 -9.46
C ALA A 363 -21.75 -6.08 -8.92
N VAL A 364 -20.70 -5.33 -9.29
CA VAL A 364 -20.42 -4.00 -8.75
C VAL A 364 -20.06 -3.02 -9.86
N GLY A 365 -20.87 -1.97 -10.03
CA GLY A 365 -20.76 -0.97 -11.09
C GLY A 365 -22.09 -0.78 -11.83
N ALA A 366 -22.26 0.38 -12.48
CA ALA A 366 -23.48 0.67 -13.22
C ALA A 366 -23.65 -0.29 -14.42
N ASN A 367 -24.78 -0.99 -14.49
CA ASN A 367 -25.05 -2.14 -15.39
C ASN A 367 -24.04 -3.31 -15.26
N ALA A 368 -23.40 -3.53 -14.11
CA ALA A 368 -22.60 -4.74 -13.90
C ALA A 368 -23.52 -5.97 -13.79
N VAL A 369 -23.23 -7.06 -14.52
CA VAL A 369 -24.10 -8.25 -14.56
C VAL A 369 -23.30 -9.52 -14.36
N VAL A 370 -23.68 -10.32 -13.35
CA VAL A 370 -23.37 -11.75 -13.29
C VAL A 370 -24.63 -12.53 -13.70
N GLY A 371 -24.52 -13.30 -14.78
CA GLY A 371 -25.62 -14.07 -15.36
C GLY A 371 -26.08 -15.25 -14.49
N THR A 372 -27.22 -15.83 -14.85
CA THR A 372 -27.79 -17.00 -14.15
C THR A 372 -26.83 -18.17 -14.16
N GLU A 373 -26.76 -18.93 -13.05
CA GLU A 373 -25.91 -20.12 -12.88
C GLU A 373 -24.38 -19.89 -12.91
N ALA A 374 -23.91 -18.65 -13.12
CA ALA A 374 -22.50 -18.27 -13.06
C ALA A 374 -21.94 -18.20 -11.61
N THR A 375 -22.10 -19.28 -10.84
CA THR A 375 -21.78 -19.32 -9.41
C THR A 375 -20.31 -19.02 -9.11
N ASN A 376 -20.06 -18.41 -7.95
CA ASN A 376 -18.71 -18.03 -7.49
C ASN A 376 -17.96 -17.09 -8.45
N SER A 377 -18.67 -16.16 -9.10
CA SER A 377 -18.12 -15.25 -10.11
C SER A 377 -18.27 -13.76 -9.77
N VAL A 378 -17.39 -12.94 -10.34
CA VAL A 378 -17.27 -11.49 -10.06
C VAL A 378 -17.36 -10.68 -11.35
N ALA A 379 -18.14 -9.60 -11.33
CA ALA A 379 -18.21 -8.56 -12.36
C ALA A 379 -18.04 -7.19 -11.67
N LEU A 380 -16.87 -6.56 -11.83
CA LEU A 380 -16.51 -5.28 -11.20
C LEU A 380 -16.16 -4.22 -12.26
N GLY A 381 -17.07 -3.28 -12.51
CA GLY A 381 -16.93 -2.19 -13.48
C GLY A 381 -18.25 -1.83 -14.14
N SER A 382 -18.36 -0.62 -14.71
CA SER A 382 -19.58 -0.28 -15.45
C SER A 382 -19.70 -1.13 -16.72
N ASN A 383 -20.86 -1.74 -16.92
CA ASN A 383 -21.14 -2.70 -18.00
C ASN A 383 -20.18 -3.92 -18.00
N SER A 384 -19.54 -4.27 -16.88
CA SER A 384 -18.78 -5.53 -16.79
C SER A 384 -19.74 -6.71 -16.73
N ALA A 385 -19.48 -7.76 -17.52
CA ALA A 385 -20.39 -8.88 -17.72
C ALA A 385 -19.73 -10.25 -17.47
N VAL A 386 -20.47 -11.13 -16.82
CA VAL A 386 -20.17 -12.56 -16.72
C VAL A 386 -21.38 -13.32 -17.27
N ALA A 387 -21.18 -14.13 -18.31
CA ALA A 387 -22.25 -14.81 -19.02
C ALA A 387 -22.93 -15.92 -18.20
N ALA A 388 -24.15 -16.29 -18.57
CA ALA A 388 -24.88 -17.38 -17.92
C ALA A 388 -24.10 -18.71 -17.96
N GLY A 389 -24.15 -19.48 -16.86
CA GLY A 389 -23.48 -20.77 -16.70
C GLY A 389 -21.95 -20.72 -16.48
N THR A 390 -21.31 -19.54 -16.58
CA THR A 390 -19.85 -19.41 -16.46
C THR A 390 -19.42 -19.35 -14.98
N THR A 391 -19.22 -20.50 -14.34
CA THR A 391 -18.79 -20.52 -12.93
C THR A 391 -17.32 -20.09 -12.77
N HIS A 392 -16.99 -19.56 -11.59
CA HIS A 392 -15.63 -19.13 -11.21
C HIS A 392 -15.03 -18.08 -12.18
N ALA A 393 -15.86 -17.24 -12.77
CA ALA A 393 -15.45 -16.21 -13.72
C ALA A 393 -15.11 -14.89 -13.03
N THR A 394 -14.23 -14.07 -13.62
CA THR A 394 -13.87 -12.74 -13.08
C THR A 394 -13.73 -11.71 -14.19
N ALA A 395 -14.69 -10.80 -14.31
CA ALA A 395 -14.62 -9.60 -15.14
C ALA A 395 -14.31 -8.37 -14.28
N LEU A 396 -13.23 -7.64 -14.59
CA LEU A 396 -12.78 -6.48 -13.81
C LEU A 396 -12.34 -5.34 -14.75
N GLY A 397 -13.17 -4.30 -14.87
CA GLY A 397 -12.96 -3.15 -15.74
C GLY A 397 -14.23 -2.77 -16.51
N SER A 398 -14.32 -1.51 -16.94
CA SER A 398 -15.49 -1.01 -17.70
C SER A 398 -15.64 -1.77 -19.02
N GLY A 399 -16.76 -2.47 -19.21
CA GLY A 399 -17.01 -3.32 -20.38
C GLY A 399 -16.15 -4.60 -20.45
N ALA A 400 -15.53 -5.05 -19.36
CA ALA A 400 -14.87 -6.36 -19.32
C ALA A 400 -15.91 -7.50 -19.40
N SER A 401 -15.67 -8.54 -20.20
CA SER A 401 -16.61 -9.65 -20.42
C SER A 401 -15.96 -11.01 -20.24
N VAL A 402 -16.62 -11.92 -19.52
CA VAL A 402 -16.27 -13.34 -19.45
C VAL A 402 -17.42 -14.19 -19.98
N ASN A 403 -17.14 -14.97 -21.02
CA ASN A 403 -18.09 -15.91 -21.64
C ASN A 403 -17.68 -17.38 -21.44
N GLY A 404 -16.52 -17.64 -20.84
CA GLY A 404 -16.03 -18.98 -20.52
C GLY A 404 -15.95 -19.28 -19.01
N THR A 405 -16.31 -20.50 -18.62
CA THR A 405 -16.12 -21.01 -17.26
C THR A 405 -14.64 -20.96 -16.84
N ARG A 406 -14.34 -20.50 -15.62
CA ARG A 406 -12.98 -20.16 -15.13
C ARG A 406 -12.25 -19.09 -15.97
N GLY A 407 -13.00 -18.25 -16.68
CA GLY A 407 -12.46 -17.15 -17.46
C GLY A 407 -12.13 -15.91 -16.61
N VAL A 408 -11.05 -15.21 -16.95
CA VAL A 408 -10.59 -13.98 -16.27
C VAL A 408 -10.40 -12.88 -17.31
N ALA A 409 -11.08 -11.75 -17.16
CA ALA A 409 -10.95 -10.57 -18.02
C ALA A 409 -10.65 -9.33 -17.14
N VAL A 410 -9.47 -8.73 -17.28
CA VAL A 410 -8.99 -7.61 -16.47
C VAL A 410 -8.55 -6.46 -17.38
N GLY A 411 -9.21 -5.31 -17.25
CA GLY A 411 -9.02 -4.13 -18.09
C GLY A 411 -10.28 -3.74 -18.85
N SER A 412 -10.40 -2.47 -19.22
CA SER A 412 -11.60 -1.99 -19.94
C SER A 412 -11.71 -2.65 -21.32
N GLY A 413 -12.87 -3.24 -21.62
CA GLY A 413 -13.09 -4.00 -22.85
C GLY A 413 -12.32 -5.31 -22.97
N ALA A 414 -11.70 -5.84 -21.90
CA ALA A 414 -11.05 -7.14 -21.91
C ALA A 414 -12.09 -8.27 -22.10
N GLN A 415 -11.76 -9.32 -22.85
CA GLN A 415 -12.69 -10.39 -23.20
C GLN A 415 -12.04 -11.78 -23.04
N SER A 416 -12.66 -12.59 -22.16
CA SER A 416 -12.29 -13.99 -21.91
C SER A 416 -13.42 -14.87 -22.45
N LEU A 417 -13.27 -15.35 -23.69
CA LEU A 417 -14.38 -15.89 -24.49
C LEU A 417 -14.50 -17.42 -24.44
N ALA A 418 -13.44 -18.13 -24.02
CA ALA A 418 -13.41 -19.59 -23.90
C ALA A 418 -13.04 -20.06 -22.49
N ALA A 419 -13.23 -21.35 -22.20
CA ALA A 419 -12.98 -21.90 -20.87
C ALA A 419 -11.50 -21.80 -20.45
N ASN A 420 -11.28 -21.58 -19.14
CA ASN A 420 -9.95 -21.41 -18.52
C ASN A 420 -9.07 -20.29 -19.14
N THR A 421 -9.66 -19.28 -19.80
CA THR A 421 -8.90 -18.21 -20.47
C THR A 421 -8.59 -17.02 -19.56
N VAL A 422 -7.50 -16.30 -19.86
CA VAL A 422 -7.07 -15.11 -19.12
C VAL A 422 -6.76 -13.97 -20.08
N ALA A 423 -7.51 -12.87 -20.04
CA ALA A 423 -7.29 -11.66 -20.82
C ALA A 423 -6.97 -10.49 -19.87
N ILE A 424 -5.72 -10.03 -19.85
CA ILE A 424 -5.23 -8.97 -18.95
C ILE A 424 -4.68 -7.81 -19.79
N GLY A 425 -5.45 -6.74 -19.90
CA GLY A 425 -5.13 -5.53 -20.66
C GLY A 425 -6.38 -4.92 -21.29
N ALA A 426 -6.43 -3.60 -21.44
CA ALA A 426 -7.57 -2.94 -22.07
C ALA A 426 -7.73 -3.43 -23.54
N GLY A 427 -8.91 -3.94 -23.90
CA GLY A 427 -9.16 -4.57 -25.19
C GLY A 427 -8.40 -5.88 -25.46
N ALA A 428 -7.84 -6.55 -24.45
CA ALA A 428 -7.24 -7.88 -24.62
C ALA A 428 -8.33 -8.93 -24.87
N VAL A 429 -8.09 -9.90 -25.78
CA VAL A 429 -9.06 -10.94 -26.15
C VAL A 429 -8.40 -12.32 -26.12
N ALA A 430 -8.99 -13.25 -25.36
CA ALA A 430 -8.58 -14.66 -25.33
C ALA A 430 -9.75 -15.56 -25.74
N SER A 431 -9.65 -16.19 -26.92
CA SER A 431 -10.76 -16.92 -27.57
C SER A 431 -10.55 -18.42 -27.77
N GLY A 432 -9.34 -18.97 -27.59
CA GLY A 432 -9.11 -20.42 -27.51
C GLY A 432 -9.09 -20.93 -26.07
N THR A 433 -9.53 -22.17 -25.83
CA THR A 433 -9.50 -22.78 -24.49
C THR A 433 -8.09 -22.78 -23.90
N ASN A 434 -7.96 -22.40 -22.61
CA ASN A 434 -6.69 -22.23 -21.90
C ASN A 434 -5.74 -21.12 -22.42
N ASP A 435 -6.19 -20.23 -23.31
CA ASP A 435 -5.37 -19.11 -23.80
C ASP A 435 -5.14 -18.01 -22.76
N VAL A 436 -4.01 -17.32 -22.90
CA VAL A 436 -3.66 -16.11 -22.12
C VAL A 436 -3.35 -14.95 -23.08
N ALA A 437 -4.11 -13.86 -23.03
CA ALA A 437 -3.82 -12.62 -23.74
C ALA A 437 -3.34 -11.55 -22.75
N LEU A 438 -2.10 -11.09 -22.88
CA LEU A 438 -1.45 -10.18 -21.93
C LEU A 438 -0.99 -8.88 -22.62
N GLY A 439 -1.44 -7.75 -22.11
CA GLY A 439 -1.19 -6.40 -22.65
C GLY A 439 -2.39 -5.79 -23.39
N ARG A 440 -2.38 -4.46 -23.55
CA ARG A 440 -3.46 -3.72 -24.24
C ARG A 440 -3.62 -4.23 -25.68
N GLY A 441 -4.84 -4.59 -26.07
CA GLY A 441 -5.15 -5.05 -27.43
C GLY A 441 -4.50 -6.39 -27.82
N SER A 442 -3.95 -7.16 -26.88
CA SER A 442 -3.38 -8.48 -27.18
C SER A 442 -4.47 -9.49 -27.53
N VAL A 443 -4.22 -10.36 -28.51
CA VAL A 443 -5.17 -11.36 -28.98
C VAL A 443 -4.53 -12.75 -28.92
N ALA A 444 -5.15 -13.66 -28.19
CA ALA A 444 -4.87 -15.10 -28.21
C ALA A 444 -6.08 -15.83 -28.79
N ASN A 445 -5.88 -16.62 -29.85
CA ASN A 445 -6.95 -17.20 -30.65
C ASN A 445 -6.66 -18.66 -31.02
N GLY A 446 -6.53 -19.50 -30.01
CA GLY A 446 -6.22 -20.91 -30.14
C GLY A 446 -4.74 -21.23 -29.99
N ALA A 447 -4.46 -22.49 -29.70
CA ALA A 447 -3.11 -22.99 -29.47
C ALA A 447 -2.29 -23.08 -30.77
N VAL A 448 -1.19 -22.31 -30.85
CA VAL A 448 -0.33 -22.24 -32.05
C VAL A 448 0.71 -23.36 -32.03
N GLY A 449 0.30 -24.55 -32.50
CA GLY A 449 1.19 -25.72 -32.60
C GLY A 449 2.24 -25.60 -33.70
N THR A 450 3.52 -25.54 -33.33
CA THR A 450 4.65 -25.58 -34.27
C THR A 450 5.41 -26.90 -34.09
N SER A 451 5.20 -27.86 -35.01
CA SER A 451 5.77 -29.20 -34.90
C SER A 451 7.24 -29.33 -35.32
N GLY A 452 7.78 -28.32 -36.03
CA GLY A 452 9.14 -28.33 -36.54
C GLY A 452 9.41 -27.21 -37.53
N ALA A 453 10.61 -27.23 -38.11
CA ALA A 453 11.04 -26.32 -39.17
C ALA A 453 12.00 -27.01 -40.15
N ASN A 454 12.26 -26.39 -41.30
CA ASN A 454 13.31 -26.81 -42.23
C ASN A 454 14.53 -25.90 -42.07
N VAL A 455 15.63 -26.44 -41.53
CA VAL A 455 16.89 -25.73 -41.32
C VAL A 455 17.94 -26.31 -42.26
N GLY A 456 18.49 -25.49 -43.17
CA GLY A 456 19.48 -25.95 -44.15
C GLY A 456 18.99 -27.10 -45.06
N GLY A 457 17.69 -27.14 -45.36
CA GLY A 457 17.07 -28.24 -46.12
C GLY A 457 16.76 -29.50 -45.30
N LYS A 458 17.17 -29.57 -44.03
CA LYS A 458 16.84 -30.67 -43.11
C LYS A 458 15.61 -30.31 -42.26
N SER A 459 14.59 -31.17 -42.29
CA SER A 459 13.47 -31.07 -41.36
C SER A 459 13.90 -31.43 -39.94
N VAL A 460 13.61 -30.56 -38.97
CA VAL A 460 13.83 -30.77 -37.54
C VAL A 460 12.50 -30.65 -36.81
N THR A 461 12.22 -31.59 -35.90
CA THR A 461 11.00 -31.60 -35.08
C THR A 461 11.25 -30.91 -33.74
N PHE A 462 10.26 -30.16 -33.25
CA PHE A 462 10.33 -29.48 -31.96
C PHE A 462 9.54 -30.22 -30.87
N ALA A 463 10.02 -30.12 -29.62
CA ALA A 463 9.26 -30.55 -28.46
C ALA A 463 8.06 -29.62 -28.21
N GLY A 464 7.02 -30.13 -27.54
CA GLY A 464 5.82 -29.33 -27.26
C GLY A 464 4.91 -29.04 -28.46
N ALA A 465 5.09 -29.74 -29.58
CA ALA A 465 4.38 -29.56 -30.86
C ALA A 465 2.84 -29.38 -30.80
N THR A 466 2.19 -29.91 -29.76
CA THR A 466 0.74 -29.82 -29.51
C THR A 466 0.46 -29.07 -28.19
N PRO A 467 0.55 -27.73 -28.16
CA PRO A 467 0.21 -26.94 -26.98
C PRO A 467 -1.30 -26.98 -26.69
N GLN A 468 -1.69 -26.78 -25.43
CA GLN A 468 -3.08 -26.82 -24.95
C GLN A 468 -3.79 -25.45 -24.97
N GLY A 469 -3.05 -24.39 -25.31
CA GLY A 469 -3.45 -22.97 -25.34
C GLY A 469 -2.24 -22.14 -25.77
N THR A 470 -2.35 -20.81 -25.84
CA THR A 470 -1.21 -19.93 -26.17
C THR A 470 -1.18 -18.66 -25.33
N VAL A 471 0.02 -18.26 -24.90
CA VAL A 471 0.28 -16.97 -24.23
C VAL A 471 0.65 -15.93 -25.28
N SER A 472 -0.30 -15.08 -25.65
CA SER A 472 -0.09 -13.97 -26.58
C SER A 472 0.19 -12.67 -25.85
N VAL A 473 1.34 -12.05 -26.16
CA VAL A 473 1.76 -10.74 -25.62
C VAL A 473 1.44 -9.56 -26.55
N GLY A 474 0.69 -9.78 -27.62
CA GLY A 474 0.37 -8.76 -28.62
C GLY A 474 -0.75 -9.18 -29.57
N ALA A 475 -0.87 -8.48 -30.69
CA ALA A 475 -1.67 -8.90 -31.84
C ALA A 475 -0.78 -8.92 -33.10
N GLN A 476 -1.26 -9.50 -34.20
CA GLN A 476 -0.51 -9.51 -35.46
C GLN A 476 -0.28 -8.07 -35.97
N GLY A 477 0.97 -7.68 -36.21
CA GLY A 477 1.35 -6.29 -36.51
C GLY A 477 1.36 -5.37 -35.28
N SER A 478 1.35 -5.94 -34.07
CA SER A 478 1.44 -5.26 -32.77
C SER A 478 2.07 -6.20 -31.72
N GLU A 479 3.14 -6.88 -32.13
CA GLU A 479 3.96 -7.78 -31.34
C GLU A 479 4.73 -7.02 -30.24
N ARG A 480 5.18 -7.73 -29.21
CA ARG A 480 5.95 -7.15 -28.10
C ARG A 480 7.19 -7.97 -27.77
N THR A 481 8.28 -7.26 -27.43
CA THR A 481 9.50 -7.86 -26.90
C THR A 481 9.27 -8.44 -25.50
N ILE A 482 9.71 -9.68 -25.27
CA ILE A 482 9.78 -10.27 -23.93
C ILE A 482 11.21 -10.12 -23.42
N THR A 483 11.42 -9.21 -22.46
CA THR A 483 12.74 -8.88 -21.89
C THR A 483 13.03 -9.70 -20.64
N ASN A 484 14.31 -9.74 -20.23
CA ASN A 484 14.79 -10.43 -19.02
C ASN A 484 14.52 -11.96 -19.00
N VAL A 485 14.40 -12.57 -20.18
CA VAL A 485 14.33 -14.03 -20.34
C VAL A 485 15.71 -14.63 -20.06
N ALA A 486 15.80 -15.48 -19.03
CA ALA A 486 17.00 -16.25 -18.73
C ALA A 486 17.31 -17.28 -19.85
N ALA A 487 18.52 -17.81 -19.89
CA ALA A 487 18.89 -18.80 -20.90
C ALA A 487 18.11 -20.12 -20.68
N GLY A 488 17.29 -20.51 -21.65
CA GLY A 488 16.53 -21.76 -21.64
C GLY A 488 17.43 -22.99 -21.80
N ARG A 489 17.05 -24.14 -21.23
CA ARG A 489 17.84 -25.38 -21.36
C ARG A 489 17.81 -25.86 -22.82
N LEU A 490 18.98 -26.21 -23.38
CA LEU A 490 19.09 -26.67 -24.76
C LEU A 490 19.14 -28.21 -24.80
N SER A 491 17.99 -28.84 -25.03
CA SER A 491 17.86 -30.30 -25.17
C SER A 491 16.74 -30.68 -26.15
N SER A 492 16.74 -31.93 -26.62
CA SER A 492 15.71 -32.47 -27.54
C SER A 492 14.30 -32.56 -26.95
N THR A 493 14.14 -32.34 -25.65
CA THR A 493 12.85 -32.35 -24.94
C THR A 493 12.49 -31.00 -24.32
N SER A 494 13.31 -29.96 -24.53
CA SER A 494 13.10 -28.65 -23.92
C SER A 494 11.94 -27.89 -24.54
N THR A 495 11.16 -27.22 -23.69
CA THR A 495 10.11 -26.26 -24.07
C THR A 495 10.38 -24.88 -23.44
N ASP A 496 11.64 -24.60 -23.10
CA ASP A 496 12.06 -23.32 -22.54
C ASP A 496 12.20 -22.26 -23.65
N ALA A 497 11.97 -21.00 -23.32
CA ALA A 497 12.23 -19.90 -24.25
C ALA A 497 13.75 -19.69 -24.44
N ILE A 498 14.18 -19.48 -25.69
CA ILE A 498 15.56 -19.13 -26.04
C ILE A 498 15.73 -17.62 -26.01
N ASN A 499 16.80 -17.12 -25.38
CA ASN A 499 17.08 -15.69 -25.30
C ASN A 499 18.15 -15.23 -26.31
N GLY A 500 18.38 -13.91 -26.38
CA GLY A 500 19.31 -13.31 -27.32
C GLY A 500 20.79 -13.75 -27.14
N SER A 501 21.24 -14.03 -25.90
CA SER A 501 22.63 -14.44 -25.67
C SER A 501 22.91 -15.86 -26.13
N GLN A 502 21.91 -16.76 -26.06
CA GLN A 502 22.03 -18.12 -26.59
C GLN A 502 22.10 -18.14 -28.12
N LEU A 503 21.26 -17.34 -28.78
CA LEU A 503 21.33 -17.18 -30.23
C LEU A 503 22.65 -16.52 -30.66
N HIS A 504 23.13 -15.52 -29.91
CA HIS A 504 24.42 -14.89 -30.17
C HIS A 504 25.60 -15.87 -30.03
N ALA A 505 25.65 -16.67 -28.96
CA ALA A 505 26.67 -17.71 -28.78
C ALA A 505 26.61 -18.78 -29.89
N THR A 506 25.41 -19.12 -30.37
CA THR A 506 25.25 -20.02 -31.53
C THR A 506 25.80 -19.38 -32.81
N ASN A 507 25.55 -18.09 -33.03
CA ASN A 507 26.06 -17.36 -34.19
C ASN A 507 27.59 -17.20 -34.15
N GLN A 508 28.19 -16.93 -32.98
CA GLN A 508 29.65 -16.88 -32.83
C GLN A 508 30.31 -18.18 -33.32
N VAL A 509 29.78 -19.35 -32.94
CA VAL A 509 30.27 -20.65 -33.41
C VAL A 509 30.04 -20.86 -34.92
N VAL A 510 29.01 -20.24 -35.52
CA VAL A 510 28.81 -20.25 -36.97
C VAL A 510 29.85 -19.37 -37.69
N ASP A 511 30.19 -18.21 -37.14
CA ASP A 511 31.23 -17.32 -37.68
C ASP A 511 32.64 -17.93 -37.54
N GLU A 512 32.91 -18.63 -36.43
CA GLU A 512 34.11 -19.46 -36.24
C GLU A 512 34.19 -20.59 -37.28
N HIS A 513 33.09 -21.31 -37.52
CA HIS A 513 33.04 -22.34 -38.56
C HIS A 513 33.25 -21.76 -39.98
N ALA A 514 32.67 -20.59 -40.28
CA ALA A 514 32.89 -19.92 -41.57
C ALA A 514 34.37 -19.52 -41.78
N THR A 515 35.03 -19.09 -40.71
CA THR A 515 36.48 -18.81 -40.69
C THR A 515 37.29 -20.08 -40.93
N ALA A 516 36.99 -21.17 -40.19
CA ALA A 516 37.68 -22.45 -40.33
C ALA A 516 37.49 -23.12 -41.72
N ILE A 517 36.33 -22.90 -42.37
CA ILE A 517 36.09 -23.32 -43.76
C ILE A 517 36.97 -22.51 -44.72
N THR A 518 37.14 -21.20 -44.48
CA THR A 518 38.00 -20.32 -45.30
C THR A 518 39.48 -20.70 -45.17
N ASP A 519 39.95 -21.02 -43.95
CA ASP A 519 41.30 -21.55 -43.71
C ASP A 519 41.52 -22.92 -44.39
N LEU A 520 40.49 -23.77 -44.42
CA LEU A 520 40.56 -25.05 -45.11
C LEU A 520 40.66 -24.87 -46.64
N ASP A 521 39.91 -23.93 -47.22
CA ASP A 521 39.95 -23.58 -48.65
C ASP A 521 41.32 -23.02 -49.06
N GLY A 522 41.90 -22.12 -48.25
CA GLY A 522 43.28 -21.64 -48.44
C GLY A 522 44.34 -22.74 -48.33
N ARG A 523 44.13 -23.72 -47.43
CA ARG A 523 44.99 -24.92 -47.33
C ARG A 523 44.84 -25.85 -48.52
N VAL A 524 43.62 -26.06 -49.03
CA VAL A 524 43.37 -26.86 -50.25
C VAL A 524 44.06 -26.19 -51.44
N THR A 525 43.86 -24.89 -51.65
CA THR A 525 44.55 -24.08 -52.68
C THR A 525 46.08 -24.24 -52.60
N THR A 526 46.63 -24.25 -51.38
CA THR A 526 48.08 -24.45 -51.14
C THR A 526 48.53 -25.87 -51.51
N VAL A 527 47.72 -26.89 -51.21
CA VAL A 527 47.99 -28.30 -51.57
C VAL A 527 47.91 -28.49 -53.09
N GLU A 528 46.91 -27.92 -53.76
CA GLU A 528 46.77 -27.97 -55.21
C GLU A 528 47.99 -27.36 -55.91
N GLY A 529 48.43 -26.16 -55.52
CA GLY A 529 49.66 -25.56 -56.03
C GLY A 529 50.92 -26.39 -55.73
N GLY A 530 50.95 -27.12 -54.62
CA GLY A 530 51.99 -28.11 -54.30
C GLY A 530 51.98 -29.32 -55.24
N VAL A 531 50.79 -29.84 -55.57
CA VAL A 531 50.60 -30.96 -56.51
C VAL A 531 50.98 -30.55 -57.94
N THR A 532 50.62 -29.34 -58.40
CA THR A 532 51.06 -28.81 -59.69
C THR A 532 52.59 -28.76 -59.78
N ARG A 533 53.27 -28.20 -58.77
CA ARG A 533 54.74 -28.13 -58.72
C ARG A 533 55.41 -29.50 -58.68
N LEU A 534 54.77 -30.51 -58.07
CA LEU A 534 55.27 -31.88 -58.10
C LEU A 534 55.15 -32.48 -59.51
N GLY A 535 54.04 -32.23 -60.21
CA GLY A 535 53.87 -32.56 -61.63
C GLY A 535 54.96 -31.95 -62.50
N ASP A 536 55.18 -30.63 -62.41
CA ASP A 536 56.25 -29.92 -63.11
C ASP A 536 57.63 -30.55 -62.84
N THR A 537 57.90 -30.92 -61.59
CA THR A 537 59.18 -31.55 -61.19
C THR A 537 59.37 -32.91 -61.85
N ILE A 538 58.32 -33.74 -61.90
CA ILE A 538 58.34 -35.06 -62.55
C ILE A 538 58.57 -34.91 -64.06
N THR A 539 57.84 -34.01 -64.74
CA THR A 539 58.02 -33.73 -66.18
C THR A 539 59.41 -33.17 -66.50
N ASN A 540 60.05 -32.44 -65.58
CA ASN A 540 61.42 -31.95 -65.77
C ASN A 540 62.48 -33.07 -65.67
N ILE A 541 62.24 -34.12 -64.86
CA ILE A 541 63.16 -35.25 -64.68
C ILE A 541 62.99 -36.32 -65.78
N ALA A 542 61.73 -36.66 -66.12
CA ALA A 542 61.38 -37.89 -66.84
C ALA A 542 61.41 -37.82 -68.39
N GLY A 543 61.76 -36.68 -68.99
CA GLY A 543 61.79 -36.52 -70.45
C GLY A 543 60.46 -36.01 -71.03
N ASP A 544 60.21 -36.31 -72.31
CA ASP A 544 58.86 -36.31 -72.89
C ASP A 544 58.30 -37.73 -72.67
N THR A 545 57.23 -37.83 -71.88
CA THR A 545 56.65 -39.13 -71.47
C THR A 545 55.47 -39.55 -72.35
N SER A 546 55.32 -38.98 -73.55
CA SER A 546 54.30 -39.42 -74.51
C SER A 546 54.61 -40.81 -75.07
N GLU A 547 53.56 -41.59 -75.38
CA GLU A 547 53.72 -42.90 -76.02
C GLU A 547 54.43 -42.79 -77.38
N THR A 548 54.28 -41.67 -78.10
CA THR A 548 54.97 -41.45 -79.38
C THR A 548 56.48 -41.27 -79.21
N TYR A 549 56.93 -40.52 -78.19
CA TYR A 549 58.35 -40.26 -77.96
C TYR A 549 59.05 -41.48 -77.36
N THR A 550 58.43 -42.11 -76.36
CA THR A 550 58.99 -43.25 -75.62
C THR A 550 59.09 -44.54 -76.44
N ASN A 551 58.15 -44.81 -77.36
CA ASN A 551 58.25 -45.96 -78.28
C ASN A 551 59.34 -45.78 -79.35
N ALA A 552 59.72 -44.53 -79.68
CA ALA A 552 60.72 -44.25 -80.71
C ALA A 552 62.16 -44.17 -80.17
N ASN A 553 62.34 -43.68 -78.93
CA ASN A 553 63.66 -43.37 -78.36
C ASN A 553 63.98 -44.16 -77.08
N GLY A 554 63.03 -44.95 -76.56
CA GLY A 554 63.14 -45.64 -75.28
C GLY A 554 62.69 -44.79 -74.09
N ILE A 555 62.78 -45.36 -72.88
CA ILE A 555 62.46 -44.70 -71.61
C ILE A 555 63.78 -44.38 -70.90
N GLY A 556 64.05 -43.10 -70.65
CA GLY A 556 65.33 -42.64 -70.09
C GLY A 556 65.19 -41.43 -69.17
N ILE A 557 66.26 -41.14 -68.41
CA ILE A 557 66.33 -39.96 -67.54
C ILE A 557 67.03 -38.84 -68.32
N ARG A 558 66.42 -37.65 -68.40
CA ARG A 558 66.93 -36.51 -69.19
C ARG A 558 68.36 -36.07 -68.82
N TYR A 559 68.88 -36.44 -67.65
CA TYR A 559 70.15 -35.96 -67.13
C TYR A 559 71.10 -37.07 -66.66
N ALA A 560 71.69 -37.80 -67.61
CA ALA A 560 73.12 -38.08 -67.48
C ALA A 560 73.86 -36.73 -67.56
N ARG A 561 74.49 -36.28 -66.47
CA ARG A 561 75.03 -34.90 -66.38
C ARG A 561 76.09 -34.63 -67.44
N THR A 562 75.69 -33.82 -68.41
CA THR A 562 76.42 -33.40 -69.61
C THR A 562 76.19 -31.89 -69.77
N ASN A 563 77.13 -31.15 -70.35
CA ASN A 563 77.16 -29.67 -70.31
C ASN A 563 76.84 -29.06 -71.68
N GLU A 564 75.56 -29.04 -72.03
CA GLU A 564 75.11 -28.76 -73.40
C GLU A 564 74.78 -27.27 -73.63
N GLN A 565 75.59 -26.40 -73.03
CA GLN A 565 75.43 -24.95 -73.12
C GLN A 565 75.69 -24.46 -74.56
N GLY A 566 74.61 -24.11 -75.28
CA GLY A 566 74.67 -23.56 -76.64
C GLY A 566 74.36 -24.58 -77.74
N LEU A 567 73.97 -25.81 -77.40
CA LEU A 567 73.55 -26.83 -78.36
C LEU A 567 72.02 -26.92 -78.47
N ALA A 568 71.53 -27.57 -79.53
CA ALA A 568 70.09 -27.82 -79.71
C ALA A 568 69.61 -28.88 -78.69
N LYS A 569 68.32 -28.99 -78.39
CA LYS A 569 67.84 -30.03 -77.47
C LYS A 569 67.69 -31.37 -78.22
N ALA A 570 68.67 -32.24 -78.07
CA ALA A 570 68.67 -33.61 -78.59
C ALA A 570 69.07 -34.60 -77.47
N ASP A 571 68.29 -35.68 -77.31
CA ASP A 571 68.56 -36.71 -76.30
C ASP A 571 69.58 -37.75 -76.80
N ALA A 572 70.16 -38.52 -75.86
CA ALA A 572 70.92 -39.72 -76.19
C ALA A 572 69.98 -40.82 -76.69
N TYR A 573 70.32 -41.52 -77.77
CA TYR A 573 69.45 -42.56 -78.35
C TYR A 573 70.11 -43.94 -78.42
N ALA A 574 69.41 -44.93 -77.86
CA ALA A 574 69.82 -46.33 -77.81
C ALA A 574 68.78 -47.17 -78.57
N SER A 575 69.05 -47.44 -79.84
CA SER A 575 68.10 -48.10 -80.76
C SER A 575 68.45 -49.56 -81.06
N GLY A 576 69.64 -50.02 -80.68
CA GLY A 576 70.00 -51.45 -80.76
C GLY A 576 69.41 -52.23 -79.58
N GLU A 577 69.04 -53.49 -79.79
CA GLU A 577 68.53 -54.34 -78.72
C GLU A 577 69.61 -54.54 -77.63
N GLY A 578 69.29 -54.21 -76.37
CA GLY A 578 70.25 -54.25 -75.26
C GLY A 578 71.37 -53.21 -75.32
N SER A 579 71.26 -52.18 -76.19
CA SER A 579 72.26 -51.13 -76.33
C SER A 579 72.19 -50.07 -75.20
N THR A 580 73.21 -49.22 -75.10
CA THR A 580 73.25 -48.12 -74.11
C THR A 580 73.96 -46.89 -74.67
N ALA A 581 73.30 -45.74 -74.63
CA ALA A 581 73.83 -44.45 -75.07
C ALA A 581 73.87 -43.46 -73.90
N VAL A 582 75.02 -42.84 -73.65
CA VAL A 582 75.24 -41.88 -72.56
C VAL A 582 76.09 -40.72 -73.08
N GLY A 583 75.43 -39.62 -73.44
CA GLY A 583 76.05 -38.41 -73.96
C GLY A 583 75.11 -37.65 -74.89
N TYR A 584 75.30 -36.35 -75.04
CA TYR A 584 74.59 -35.57 -76.05
C TYR A 584 74.84 -36.13 -77.46
N GLU A 585 73.78 -36.36 -78.23
CA GLU A 585 73.82 -37.07 -79.53
C GLU A 585 74.62 -38.39 -79.49
N ALA A 586 74.70 -39.07 -78.34
CA ALA A 586 75.26 -40.41 -78.25
C ALA A 586 74.32 -41.42 -78.93
N ALA A 587 74.88 -42.27 -79.77
CA ALA A 587 74.17 -43.11 -80.71
C ALA A 587 74.58 -44.58 -80.54
N ALA A 588 73.80 -45.36 -79.80
CA ALA A 588 74.02 -46.80 -79.65
C ALA A 588 73.04 -47.56 -80.56
N GLN A 589 73.48 -47.83 -81.79
CA GLN A 589 72.62 -48.40 -82.85
C GLN A 589 72.80 -49.91 -83.01
N GLY A 590 73.97 -50.46 -82.68
CA GLY A 590 74.20 -51.90 -82.71
C GLY A 590 73.57 -52.63 -81.52
N ASN A 591 73.13 -53.88 -81.71
CA ASN A 591 72.69 -54.73 -80.60
C ASN A 591 73.85 -54.95 -79.60
N SER A 592 73.56 -54.84 -78.31
CA SER A 592 74.55 -54.89 -77.22
C SER A 592 75.71 -53.88 -77.37
N SER A 593 75.50 -52.75 -78.05
CA SER A 593 76.52 -51.71 -78.24
C SER A 593 76.51 -50.65 -77.14
N LEU A 594 77.66 -50.00 -76.90
CA LEU A 594 77.83 -48.95 -75.90
C LEU A 594 78.41 -47.69 -76.52
N ALA A 595 77.67 -46.58 -76.47
CA ALA A 595 78.12 -45.25 -76.86
C ALA A 595 78.25 -44.33 -75.63
N LEU A 596 79.47 -43.97 -75.24
CA LEU A 596 79.76 -43.18 -74.04
C LEU A 596 80.58 -41.93 -74.39
N GLY A 597 79.88 -40.79 -74.55
CA GLY A 597 80.47 -39.49 -74.88
C GLY A 597 79.62 -38.69 -75.87
N ARG A 598 79.86 -37.37 -75.91
CA ARG A 598 79.19 -36.45 -76.85
C ARG A 598 79.46 -36.86 -78.31
N ASN A 599 78.42 -37.07 -79.12
CA ASN A 599 78.50 -37.58 -80.50
C ASN A 599 79.27 -38.92 -80.63
N ALA A 600 79.29 -39.76 -79.59
CA ALA A 600 79.85 -41.12 -79.69
C ALA A 600 78.88 -42.02 -80.45
N MET A 601 79.36 -42.75 -81.46
CA MET A 601 78.53 -43.60 -82.32
C MET A 601 79.01 -45.06 -82.32
N ALA A 602 78.24 -45.91 -81.65
CA ALA A 602 78.41 -47.37 -81.63
C ALA A 602 77.45 -48.00 -82.65
N ALA A 603 77.84 -47.93 -83.93
CA ALA A 603 77.01 -48.33 -85.07
C ALA A 603 76.90 -49.87 -85.26
N HIS A 604 77.76 -50.64 -84.60
CA HIS A 604 77.90 -52.08 -84.82
C HIS A 604 77.68 -52.90 -83.55
N ALA A 605 77.21 -54.14 -83.73
CA ALA A 605 76.92 -55.03 -82.61
C ALA A 605 78.17 -55.30 -81.74
N ASN A 606 77.96 -55.48 -80.44
CA ASN A 606 78.99 -55.72 -79.42
C ASN A 606 80.14 -54.69 -79.37
N SER A 607 80.01 -53.55 -80.05
CA SER A 607 81.10 -52.58 -80.22
C SER A 607 80.93 -51.39 -79.27
N VAL A 608 82.05 -50.77 -78.89
CA VAL A 608 82.12 -49.73 -77.86
C VAL A 608 82.74 -48.46 -78.42
N ALA A 609 81.98 -47.37 -78.43
CA ALA A 609 82.46 -46.01 -78.73
C ALA A 609 82.72 -45.26 -77.42
N LEU A 610 83.99 -45.00 -77.09
CA LEU A 610 84.43 -44.43 -75.83
C LEU A 610 85.11 -43.07 -76.02
N GLY A 611 84.45 -42.00 -75.54
CA GLY A 611 84.90 -40.62 -75.67
C GLY A 611 84.14 -39.83 -76.74
N SER A 612 84.27 -38.50 -76.71
CA SER A 612 83.54 -37.64 -77.66
C SER A 612 83.97 -37.89 -79.10
N ASN A 613 83.02 -37.86 -80.03
CA ASN A 613 83.22 -38.18 -81.45
C ASN A 613 83.89 -39.55 -81.70
N ALA A 614 83.89 -40.48 -80.75
CA ALA A 614 84.38 -41.84 -80.99
C ALA A 614 83.39 -42.59 -81.88
N VAL A 615 83.88 -43.25 -82.93
CA VAL A 615 83.05 -44.01 -83.87
C VAL A 615 83.59 -45.42 -83.99
N THR A 616 82.75 -46.43 -83.78
CA THR A 616 83.10 -47.83 -84.06
C THR A 616 82.98 -48.11 -85.55
N ASP A 617 84.03 -48.65 -86.16
CA ASP A 617 83.96 -49.28 -87.49
C ASP A 617 83.80 -50.80 -87.35
N THR A 618 83.46 -51.45 -88.45
CA THR A 618 83.47 -52.89 -88.66
C THR A 618 84.80 -53.53 -88.25
N ALA A 619 84.72 -54.69 -87.59
CA ALA A 619 85.90 -55.33 -87.00
C ALA A 619 86.74 -56.06 -88.05
N PHE A 620 87.99 -55.64 -88.24
CA PHE A 620 88.88 -56.16 -89.28
C PHE A 620 90.01 -57.02 -88.69
N GLY A 621 90.17 -58.25 -89.19
CA GLY A 621 91.18 -59.21 -88.70
C GLY A 621 92.54 -59.07 -89.40
N THR A 622 93.64 -59.09 -88.64
CA THR A 622 95.02 -59.10 -89.17
C THR A 622 95.69 -60.44 -88.84
N ALA A 623 96.10 -61.20 -89.87
CA ALA A 623 96.55 -62.58 -89.70
C ALA A 623 98.07 -62.78 -89.49
N GLY A 624 98.89 -61.73 -89.61
CA GLY A 624 100.35 -61.83 -89.44
C GLY A 624 101.13 -60.69 -90.11
N GLY A 625 102.47 -60.79 -90.05
CA GLY A 625 103.39 -59.82 -90.61
C GLY A 625 104.84 -60.34 -90.71
N THR A 626 105.71 -59.63 -91.43
CA THR A 626 107.08 -60.06 -91.72
C THR A 626 108.11 -59.27 -90.91
N VAL A 627 108.97 -59.95 -90.16
CA VAL A 627 110.04 -59.35 -89.35
C VAL A 627 111.37 -60.01 -89.69
N GLY A 628 112.40 -59.22 -90.02
CA GLY A 628 113.73 -59.73 -90.38
C GLY A 628 113.75 -60.65 -91.61
N GLY A 629 112.78 -60.50 -92.52
CA GLY A 629 112.61 -61.36 -93.69
C GLY A 629 111.79 -62.65 -93.46
N VAL A 630 111.32 -62.90 -92.23
CA VAL A 630 110.52 -64.08 -91.89
C VAL A 630 109.08 -63.69 -91.56
N TYR A 631 108.10 -64.30 -92.24
CA TYR A 631 106.67 -64.13 -91.92
C TYR A 631 106.32 -64.83 -90.61
N ARG A 632 105.51 -64.18 -89.78
CA ARG A 632 104.96 -64.74 -88.53
C ARG A 632 103.47 -64.44 -88.47
N GLY A 633 102.67 -65.44 -88.10
CA GLY A 633 101.25 -65.24 -87.81
C GLY A 633 101.04 -64.40 -86.55
N TYR A 634 99.89 -63.74 -86.45
CA TYR A 634 99.42 -63.08 -85.24
C TYR A 634 98.13 -63.77 -84.74
N ALA A 635 97.90 -63.74 -83.43
CA ALA A 635 96.68 -64.25 -82.83
C ALA A 635 95.49 -63.30 -83.05
N GLY A 636 94.26 -63.80 -82.84
CA GLY A 636 93.04 -62.95 -82.84
C GLY A 636 92.53 -62.53 -84.22
N SER A 637 92.73 -63.33 -85.27
CA SER A 637 92.40 -62.99 -86.66
C SER A 637 90.91 -62.84 -87.01
N ALA A 638 89.99 -62.96 -86.05
CA ALA A 638 88.54 -62.83 -86.25
C ALA A 638 87.83 -62.11 -85.07
N PRO A 639 87.95 -60.77 -84.96
CA PRO A 639 87.31 -59.97 -83.91
C PRO A 639 85.78 -59.88 -84.06
N VAL A 640 85.06 -59.84 -82.94
CA VAL A 640 83.56 -59.84 -82.90
C VAL A 640 82.92 -58.45 -82.72
N GLY A 641 83.74 -57.40 -82.71
CA GLY A 641 83.37 -56.00 -82.50
C GLY A 641 84.63 -55.13 -82.34
N THR A 642 84.47 -53.81 -82.28
CA THR A 642 85.60 -52.87 -82.07
C THR A 642 85.43 -52.06 -80.78
N VAL A 643 86.55 -51.73 -80.13
CA VAL A 643 86.61 -50.72 -79.07
C VAL A 643 87.28 -49.49 -79.66
N SER A 644 86.47 -48.48 -79.99
CA SER A 644 86.93 -47.21 -80.53
C SER A 644 87.12 -46.19 -79.41
N VAL A 645 88.33 -45.66 -79.29
CA VAL A 645 88.66 -44.55 -78.37
C VAL A 645 88.73 -43.19 -79.09
N GLY A 646 88.36 -43.13 -80.37
CA GLY A 646 88.41 -41.93 -81.21
C GLY A 646 87.98 -42.22 -82.64
N GLY A 647 87.45 -41.22 -83.35
CA GLY A 647 87.25 -41.32 -84.79
C GLY A 647 88.58 -41.21 -85.56
N ALA A 648 88.55 -41.50 -86.85
CA ALA A 648 89.68 -41.24 -87.75
C ALA A 648 90.09 -39.76 -87.70
N ASP A 649 91.39 -39.50 -87.75
CA ASP A 649 92.03 -38.19 -87.59
C ASP A 649 91.77 -37.53 -86.21
N SER A 650 91.29 -38.31 -85.22
CA SER A 650 91.00 -37.90 -83.85
C SER A 650 91.29 -39.01 -82.83
N GLU A 651 92.37 -39.77 -83.06
CA GLU A 651 92.83 -40.87 -82.23
C GLU A 651 93.28 -40.38 -80.83
N ARG A 652 93.30 -41.30 -79.84
CA ARG A 652 93.66 -40.98 -78.45
C ARG A 652 94.77 -41.88 -77.92
N THR A 653 95.69 -41.29 -77.16
CA THR A 653 96.76 -42.01 -76.47
C THR A 653 96.19 -42.90 -75.36
N ILE A 654 96.38 -44.22 -75.45
CA ILE A 654 96.01 -45.15 -74.38
C ILE A 654 97.16 -45.19 -73.35
N THR A 655 97.05 -44.37 -72.31
CA THR A 655 97.99 -44.37 -71.16
C THR A 655 97.62 -45.43 -70.13
N ASN A 656 98.59 -45.84 -69.30
CA ASN A 656 98.41 -46.86 -68.25
C ASN A 656 98.03 -48.27 -68.76
N VAL A 657 98.29 -48.57 -70.03
CA VAL A 657 98.27 -49.95 -70.56
C VAL A 657 99.32 -50.76 -69.80
N ALA A 658 98.86 -51.80 -69.08
CA ALA A 658 99.74 -52.76 -68.41
C ALA A 658 100.60 -53.52 -69.43
N ALA A 659 101.64 -54.23 -68.98
CA ALA A 659 102.42 -55.05 -69.90
C ALA A 659 101.55 -56.21 -70.42
N GLY A 660 101.22 -56.21 -71.71
CA GLY A 660 100.53 -57.32 -72.37
C GLY A 660 101.41 -58.58 -72.39
N ARG A 661 100.80 -59.74 -72.63
CA ARG A 661 101.57 -60.99 -72.80
C ARG A 661 102.42 -60.93 -74.07
N VAL A 662 103.60 -61.54 -74.02
CA VAL A 662 104.55 -61.63 -75.14
C VAL A 662 104.76 -63.11 -75.49
N ASP A 663 103.68 -63.74 -75.93
CA ASP A 663 103.61 -65.11 -76.41
C ASP A 663 102.92 -65.16 -77.79
N ASP A 664 102.88 -66.33 -78.44
CA ASP A 664 102.35 -66.48 -79.81
C ASP A 664 100.81 -66.55 -79.89
N GLN A 665 100.11 -66.55 -78.75
CA GLN A 665 98.64 -66.48 -78.66
C GLN A 665 98.14 -65.11 -78.18
N SER A 666 99.05 -64.16 -77.90
CA SER A 666 98.70 -62.87 -77.33
C SER A 666 97.96 -61.96 -78.31
N THR A 667 96.82 -61.44 -77.84
CA THR A 667 96.04 -60.37 -78.48
C THR A 667 96.07 -59.09 -77.63
N ASP A 668 97.01 -58.99 -76.69
CA ASP A 668 97.10 -57.88 -75.75
C ASP A 668 97.78 -56.66 -76.38
N ALA A 669 97.39 -55.45 -75.97
CA ALA A 669 98.09 -54.24 -76.37
C ALA A 669 99.49 -54.17 -75.73
N ILE A 670 100.53 -54.18 -76.56
CA ILE A 670 101.92 -54.08 -76.14
C ILE A 670 102.25 -52.64 -75.75
N ASN A 671 102.74 -52.43 -74.53
CA ASN A 671 103.10 -51.11 -74.02
C ASN A 671 104.60 -50.77 -74.28
N GLY A 672 104.95 -49.49 -74.13
CA GLY A 672 106.32 -49.02 -74.36
C GLY A 672 107.37 -49.62 -73.41
N SER A 673 106.99 -50.08 -72.21
CA SER A 673 107.92 -50.70 -71.26
C SER A 673 108.39 -52.09 -71.70
N GLN A 674 107.55 -52.84 -72.43
CA GLN A 674 107.91 -54.14 -73.00
C GLN A 674 108.93 -53.99 -74.13
N LEU A 675 108.67 -53.06 -75.06
CA LEU A 675 109.61 -52.72 -76.13
C LEU A 675 110.94 -52.18 -75.57
N HIS A 676 110.89 -51.40 -74.49
CA HIS A 676 112.08 -50.95 -73.77
C HIS A 676 112.82 -52.11 -73.08
N ALA A 677 112.12 -53.07 -72.49
CA ALA A 677 112.73 -54.25 -71.87
C ALA A 677 113.48 -55.14 -72.88
N THR A 678 112.91 -55.35 -74.07
CA THR A 678 113.59 -56.05 -75.18
C THR A 678 114.89 -55.32 -75.58
N ASN A 679 114.85 -53.99 -75.71
CA ASN A 679 116.02 -53.18 -76.05
C ASN A 679 117.07 -53.15 -74.91
N LEU A 680 116.64 -53.15 -73.65
CA LEU A 680 117.51 -53.25 -72.47
C LEU A 680 118.27 -54.58 -72.44
N ALA A 681 117.62 -55.71 -72.73
CA ALA A 681 118.25 -57.03 -72.72
C ALA A 681 119.42 -57.11 -73.71
N VAL A 682 119.28 -56.52 -74.91
CA VAL A 682 120.34 -56.45 -75.92
C VAL A 682 121.54 -55.66 -75.39
N ASN A 683 121.31 -54.46 -74.84
CA ASN A 683 122.38 -53.60 -74.31
C ASN A 683 123.07 -54.19 -73.05
N LYS A 684 122.31 -54.90 -72.21
CA LYS A 684 122.84 -55.54 -70.99
C LYS A 684 123.83 -56.64 -71.33
N ASN A 685 123.52 -57.50 -72.30
CA ASN A 685 124.40 -58.59 -72.72
C ASN A 685 125.77 -58.09 -73.23
N THR A 686 125.83 -56.91 -73.87
CA THR A 686 127.09 -56.26 -74.26
C THR A 686 127.89 -55.74 -73.06
N SER A 687 127.21 -55.36 -71.98
CA SER A 687 127.82 -54.76 -70.78
C SER A 687 128.31 -55.80 -69.77
N ASP A 688 127.54 -56.87 -69.54
CA ASP A 688 127.87 -57.94 -68.58
C ASP A 688 129.23 -58.60 -68.89
N ILE A 689 129.54 -58.77 -70.18
CA ILE A 689 130.81 -59.33 -70.67
C ILE A 689 132.03 -58.47 -70.28
N THR A 690 131.84 -57.14 -70.15
CA THR A 690 132.91 -56.21 -69.77
C THR A 690 133.11 -56.18 -68.25
N ASN A 691 132.03 -56.23 -67.48
CA ASN A 691 132.08 -56.06 -66.01
C ASN A 691 132.63 -57.28 -65.26
N LEU A 692 132.44 -58.50 -65.79
CA LEU A 692 132.98 -59.74 -65.20
C LEU A 692 134.52 -59.76 -65.09
N GLN A 693 135.23 -58.91 -65.84
CA GLN A 693 136.69 -58.74 -65.69
C GLN A 693 137.09 -57.74 -64.58
N GLY A 694 136.15 -56.91 -64.11
CA GLY A 694 136.34 -55.99 -62.98
C GLY A 694 135.87 -56.55 -61.64
N ASP A 695 134.76 -57.30 -61.61
CA ASP A 695 134.07 -57.64 -60.36
C ASP A 695 134.82 -58.61 -59.41
N ILE A 696 135.85 -59.32 -59.89
CA ILE A 696 136.77 -60.07 -59.02
C ILE A 696 137.53 -59.11 -58.06
N GLY A 697 137.73 -57.86 -58.45
CA GLY A 697 138.31 -56.81 -57.59
C GLY A 697 137.33 -56.22 -56.57
N ASN A 698 136.03 -56.52 -56.68
CA ASN A 698 134.96 -55.95 -55.84
C ASN A 698 134.41 -56.93 -54.78
N ALA A 699 134.98 -58.14 -54.68
CA ALA A 699 134.50 -59.17 -53.75
C ALA A 699 134.79 -58.83 -52.28
N VAL A 700 133.82 -59.04 -51.40
CA VAL A 700 133.99 -58.87 -49.95
C VAL A 700 134.81 -60.02 -49.38
N MET A 701 135.98 -59.70 -48.83
CA MET A 701 136.89 -60.65 -48.18
C MET A 701 136.71 -60.57 -46.66
N TYR A 702 136.92 -61.70 -45.97
CA TYR A 702 137.09 -61.71 -44.51
C TYR A 702 138.46 -61.10 -44.15
N ASP A 703 138.54 -60.34 -43.06
CA ASP A 703 139.76 -59.63 -42.65
C ASP A 703 140.89 -60.58 -42.26
N SER A 704 140.51 -61.75 -41.74
CA SER A 704 141.42 -62.80 -41.30
C SER A 704 140.98 -64.17 -41.84
N PRO A 705 141.91 -65.14 -41.98
CA PRO A 705 141.55 -66.52 -42.31
C PRO A 705 140.61 -67.20 -41.29
N ALA A 706 140.47 -66.66 -40.07
CA ALA A 706 139.56 -67.18 -39.06
C ALA A 706 138.08 -66.79 -39.30
N ARG A 707 137.81 -65.85 -40.22
CA ARG A 707 136.45 -65.40 -40.63
C ARG A 707 135.61 -64.80 -39.50
N ASP A 708 136.28 -64.31 -38.49
CA ASP A 708 135.77 -63.66 -37.29
C ASP A 708 135.39 -62.18 -37.50
N SER A 709 135.91 -61.54 -38.55
CA SER A 709 135.57 -60.16 -38.91
C SER A 709 135.55 -59.89 -40.42
N VAL A 710 134.81 -58.84 -40.80
CA VAL A 710 134.66 -58.33 -42.16
C VAL A 710 134.62 -56.79 -42.13
N THR A 711 135.76 -56.15 -42.34
CA THR A 711 135.92 -54.70 -42.45
C THR A 711 135.54 -54.29 -43.87
N LEU A 712 134.25 -54.01 -44.06
CA LEU A 712 133.68 -53.61 -45.34
C LEU A 712 134.35 -52.31 -45.84
N GLY A 713 135.09 -52.42 -46.94
CA GLY A 713 135.95 -51.36 -47.50
C GLY A 713 137.45 -51.61 -47.36
N GLY A 714 137.85 -52.59 -46.56
CA GLY A 714 139.22 -53.04 -46.36
C GLY A 714 139.92 -52.43 -45.12
N PRO A 715 140.99 -53.05 -44.61
CA PRO A 715 141.68 -52.60 -43.41
C PRO A 715 142.19 -51.16 -43.52
N GLY A 716 141.66 -50.27 -42.68
CA GLY A 716 142.01 -48.83 -42.65
C GLY A 716 141.11 -47.92 -43.48
N ALA A 717 140.05 -48.42 -44.11
CA ALA A 717 139.10 -47.57 -44.84
C ALA A 717 138.30 -46.64 -43.91
N SER A 718 138.40 -45.32 -44.15
CA SER A 718 137.68 -44.30 -43.38
C SER A 718 136.23 -44.05 -43.86
N SER A 719 135.82 -44.68 -44.96
CA SER A 719 134.52 -44.48 -45.61
C SER A 719 133.59 -45.66 -45.32
N LYS A 720 132.42 -45.39 -44.72
CA LYS A 720 131.46 -46.43 -44.35
C LYS A 720 130.79 -47.04 -45.58
N VAL A 721 130.85 -48.37 -45.71
CA VAL A 721 130.15 -49.13 -46.76
C VAL A 721 128.69 -49.38 -46.36
N ARG A 722 127.77 -49.28 -47.33
CA ARG A 722 126.33 -49.53 -47.14
C ARG A 722 125.99 -50.99 -47.46
N LEU A 723 125.43 -51.73 -46.50
CA LEU A 723 124.83 -53.03 -46.76
C LEU A 723 123.49 -52.91 -47.49
N SER A 724 123.25 -53.81 -48.44
CA SER A 724 122.00 -53.95 -49.19
C SER A 724 121.85 -55.41 -49.63
N ASN A 725 120.61 -55.84 -49.91
CA ASN A 725 120.27 -57.26 -50.14
C ASN A 725 120.53 -58.17 -48.93
N VAL A 726 120.30 -57.66 -47.72
CA VAL A 726 120.19 -58.46 -46.48
C VAL A 726 118.77 -59.02 -46.41
N ALA A 727 118.62 -60.31 -46.11
CA ALA A 727 117.32 -60.96 -45.91
C ALA A 727 116.60 -60.40 -44.67
N GLU A 728 115.32 -60.71 -44.48
CA GLU A 728 114.64 -60.39 -43.22
C GLU A 728 115.17 -61.30 -42.11
N GLY A 729 115.87 -60.72 -41.13
CA GLY A 729 116.44 -61.45 -39.99
C GLY A 729 115.38 -61.87 -38.98
N GLU A 730 115.58 -62.96 -38.24
CA GLU A 730 114.54 -63.43 -37.32
C GLU A 730 114.28 -62.41 -36.20
N VAL A 731 113.01 -62.04 -35.94
CA VAL A 731 112.66 -61.03 -34.92
C VAL A 731 112.20 -61.73 -33.65
N ASN A 732 113.16 -62.23 -32.88
CA ASN A 732 112.94 -62.82 -31.55
C ASN A 732 114.06 -62.43 -30.57
N GLU A 733 113.87 -62.74 -29.29
CA GLU A 733 114.71 -62.31 -28.17
C GLU A 733 116.18 -62.76 -28.25
N ASN A 734 116.46 -63.86 -28.98
CA ASN A 734 117.81 -64.44 -29.09
C ASN A 734 118.48 -64.16 -30.46
N SER A 735 117.85 -63.40 -31.34
CA SER A 735 118.35 -63.18 -32.69
C SER A 735 119.63 -62.35 -32.71
N THR A 736 120.56 -62.75 -33.57
CA THR A 736 121.78 -61.99 -33.89
C THR A 736 121.84 -61.59 -35.38
N ASP A 737 120.73 -61.76 -36.10
CA ASP A 737 120.62 -61.39 -37.51
C ASP A 737 120.64 -59.87 -37.74
N ALA A 738 121.19 -59.45 -38.87
CA ALA A 738 121.16 -58.05 -39.30
C ALA A 738 119.75 -57.67 -39.81
N ILE A 739 118.94 -57.04 -38.95
CA ILE A 739 117.61 -56.52 -39.32
C ILE A 739 117.73 -55.59 -40.52
N ASN A 740 116.93 -55.84 -41.56
CA ASN A 740 117.08 -55.17 -42.85
C ASN A 740 116.17 -53.94 -43.00
N GLY A 741 116.26 -53.30 -44.17
CA GLY A 741 115.45 -52.13 -44.50
C GLY A 741 113.95 -52.39 -44.67
N SER A 742 113.52 -53.59 -45.10
CA SER A 742 112.09 -53.91 -45.27
C SER A 742 111.41 -54.16 -43.91
N GLN A 743 112.10 -54.77 -42.95
CA GLN A 743 111.60 -54.96 -41.59
C GLN A 743 111.45 -53.63 -40.84
N LEU A 744 112.48 -52.77 -40.88
CA LEU A 744 112.38 -51.41 -40.34
C LEU A 744 111.27 -50.61 -41.06
N TYR A 745 111.05 -50.85 -42.35
CA TYR A 745 109.95 -50.25 -43.11
C TYR A 745 108.57 -50.86 -42.77
N GLN A 746 108.47 -52.13 -42.36
CA GLN A 746 107.25 -52.70 -41.78
C GLN A 746 106.94 -52.04 -40.43
N THR A 747 107.93 -51.88 -39.54
CA THR A 747 107.76 -51.10 -38.30
C THR A 747 107.33 -49.67 -38.60
N ARG A 748 107.95 -49.02 -39.59
CA ARG A 748 107.57 -47.67 -40.05
C ARG A 748 106.15 -47.61 -40.62
N GLN A 749 105.70 -48.64 -41.34
CA GLN A 749 104.31 -48.74 -41.82
C GLN A 749 103.33 -48.93 -40.66
N SER A 750 103.63 -49.78 -39.68
CA SER A 750 102.81 -49.90 -38.46
C SER A 750 102.71 -48.58 -37.69
N ILE A 751 103.81 -47.82 -37.61
CA ILE A 751 103.81 -46.45 -37.06
C ILE A 751 102.99 -45.49 -37.93
N THR A 752 103.11 -45.55 -39.26
CA THR A 752 102.33 -44.70 -40.20
C THR A 752 100.83 -45.01 -40.14
N ASN A 753 100.45 -46.27 -39.93
CA ASN A 753 99.07 -46.71 -39.74
C ASN A 753 98.54 -46.31 -38.36
N LEU A 754 99.41 -46.21 -37.35
CA LEU A 754 99.06 -45.67 -36.04
C LEU A 754 98.89 -44.15 -36.08
N ASP A 755 99.77 -43.45 -36.79
CA ASP A 755 99.76 -42.01 -37.07
C ASP A 755 98.47 -41.58 -37.80
N GLY A 756 98.08 -42.29 -38.87
CA GLY A 756 96.79 -42.07 -39.54
C GLY A 756 95.57 -42.38 -38.66
N ARG A 757 95.67 -43.35 -37.73
CA ARG A 757 94.62 -43.60 -36.73
C ARG A 757 94.55 -42.50 -35.66
N VAL A 758 95.69 -41.96 -35.23
CA VAL A 758 95.75 -40.82 -34.31
C VAL A 758 95.16 -39.58 -34.98
N THR A 759 95.55 -39.28 -36.23
CA THR A 759 95.01 -38.17 -37.01
C THR A 759 93.48 -38.23 -37.14
N ASN A 760 92.91 -39.43 -37.39
CA ASN A 760 91.45 -39.60 -37.43
C ASN A 760 90.81 -39.37 -36.05
N VAL A 761 91.42 -39.87 -34.97
CA VAL A 761 90.93 -39.65 -33.60
C VAL A 761 91.04 -38.17 -33.18
N GLU A 762 92.08 -37.46 -33.60
CA GLU A 762 92.22 -36.01 -33.40
C GLU A 762 91.14 -35.23 -34.17
N GLY A 763 90.79 -35.69 -35.39
CA GLY A 763 89.65 -35.18 -36.15
C GLY A 763 88.30 -35.40 -35.44
N ASP A 764 88.04 -36.62 -34.97
CA ASP A 764 86.83 -36.96 -34.22
C ASP A 764 86.73 -36.20 -32.89
N ILE A 765 87.85 -36.03 -32.17
CA ILE A 765 87.93 -35.20 -30.96
C ILE A 765 87.69 -33.72 -31.27
N THR A 766 88.22 -33.21 -32.39
CA THR A 766 88.00 -31.81 -32.83
C THR A 766 86.52 -31.58 -33.18
N ASN A 767 85.88 -32.54 -33.86
CA ASN A 767 84.44 -32.50 -34.14
C ASN A 767 83.61 -32.58 -32.85
N LEU A 768 83.98 -33.45 -31.90
CA LEU A 768 83.31 -33.56 -30.60
C LEU A 768 83.45 -32.28 -29.78
N THR A 769 84.65 -31.69 -29.72
CA THR A 769 84.93 -30.39 -29.08
C THR A 769 84.08 -29.30 -29.70
N THR A 770 84.06 -29.20 -31.03
CA THR A 770 83.23 -28.23 -31.77
C THR A 770 81.73 -28.40 -31.45
N ASN A 771 81.25 -29.64 -31.31
CA ASN A 771 79.85 -29.89 -30.92
C ASN A 771 79.56 -29.52 -29.45
N ILE A 772 80.51 -29.73 -28.53
CA ILE A 772 80.40 -29.32 -27.12
C ILE A 772 80.42 -27.79 -27.01
N ASP A 773 81.34 -27.12 -27.72
CA ASP A 773 81.45 -25.66 -27.77
C ASP A 773 80.18 -25.02 -28.38
N ASN A 774 79.59 -25.65 -29.41
CA ASN A 774 78.30 -25.23 -29.95
C ASN A 774 77.15 -25.37 -28.94
N VAL A 775 77.14 -26.43 -28.11
CA VAL A 775 76.16 -26.58 -27.02
C VAL A 775 76.38 -25.54 -25.92
N TYR A 776 77.64 -25.21 -25.60
CA TYR A 776 77.99 -24.23 -24.56
C TYR A 776 77.72 -22.77 -24.99
N MET A 777 78.07 -22.40 -26.22
CA MET A 777 77.90 -21.03 -26.75
C MET A 777 76.53 -20.78 -27.40
N GLY A 778 75.96 -21.79 -28.06
CA GLY A 778 74.69 -21.67 -28.80
C GLY A 778 73.46 -22.21 -28.05
N GLY A 779 73.67 -23.07 -27.05
CA GLY A 779 72.60 -23.80 -26.38
C GLY A 779 72.04 -24.97 -27.19
N THR A 780 71.03 -25.65 -26.64
CA THR A 780 70.31 -26.73 -27.32
C THR A 780 68.99 -26.23 -27.91
N LYS A 781 68.39 -26.98 -28.84
CA LYS A 781 67.11 -26.66 -29.50
C LYS A 781 65.96 -26.25 -28.55
N TYR A 782 66.00 -26.69 -27.29
CA TYR A 782 64.99 -26.37 -26.27
C TYR A 782 65.49 -25.42 -25.17
N PHE A 783 66.80 -25.12 -25.14
CA PHE A 783 67.45 -24.26 -24.15
C PHE A 783 68.54 -23.41 -24.81
N HIS A 784 68.16 -22.25 -25.33
CA HIS A 784 69.08 -21.24 -25.86
C HIS A 784 69.27 -20.12 -24.82
N ALA A 785 70.50 -19.89 -24.37
CA ALA A 785 70.82 -18.90 -23.34
C ALA A 785 71.93 -17.94 -23.82
N ASN A 786 71.54 -16.74 -24.25
CA ASN A 786 72.48 -15.68 -24.59
C ASN A 786 72.96 -14.98 -23.29
N SER A 787 74.14 -15.37 -22.79
CA SER A 787 74.65 -15.00 -21.47
C SER A 787 76.14 -14.67 -21.50
N THR A 788 76.53 -13.65 -20.73
CA THR A 788 77.93 -13.37 -20.36
C THR A 788 78.12 -13.37 -18.83
N GLY A 789 77.21 -14.02 -18.10
CA GLY A 789 77.17 -14.05 -16.63
C GLY A 789 77.55 -15.42 -16.06
N VAL A 790 77.58 -15.50 -14.72
CA VAL A 790 77.92 -16.74 -13.98
C VAL A 790 76.87 -17.85 -14.17
N ASP A 791 77.28 -19.09 -13.92
CA ASP A 791 76.43 -20.27 -14.07
C ASP A 791 75.20 -20.28 -13.14
N SER A 792 74.16 -21.01 -13.56
CA SER A 792 72.99 -21.35 -12.75
C SER A 792 73.31 -22.39 -11.67
N GLN A 793 72.75 -22.22 -10.47
CA GLN A 793 72.99 -23.07 -9.30
C GLN A 793 71.69 -23.69 -8.78
N ALA A 794 71.47 -24.97 -9.06
CA ALA A 794 70.48 -25.79 -8.37
C ALA A 794 71.11 -26.33 -7.07
N VAL A 795 70.96 -25.58 -5.97
CA VAL A 795 71.62 -25.86 -4.68
C VAL A 795 70.75 -26.77 -3.80
N GLY A 796 69.43 -26.65 -3.92
CA GLY A 796 68.49 -27.52 -3.21
C GLY A 796 68.37 -28.91 -3.82
N GLN A 797 68.00 -29.89 -3.00
CA GLN A 797 67.72 -31.25 -3.47
C GLN A 797 66.55 -31.23 -4.47
N ASP A 798 66.69 -31.93 -5.60
CA ASP A 798 65.65 -32.03 -6.64
C ASP A 798 65.16 -30.66 -7.17
N SER A 799 66.01 -29.63 -7.08
CA SER A 799 65.74 -28.25 -7.53
C SER A 799 66.22 -27.99 -8.97
N VAL A 800 65.69 -26.93 -9.59
CA VAL A 800 65.99 -26.55 -10.99
C VAL A 800 66.36 -25.08 -11.06
N ALA A 801 67.49 -24.75 -11.70
CA ALA A 801 67.92 -23.37 -11.94
C ALA A 801 68.16 -23.15 -13.45
N ILE A 802 67.47 -22.17 -14.05
CA ILE A 802 67.48 -21.90 -15.49
C ILE A 802 67.77 -20.41 -15.72
N GLY A 803 68.98 -20.11 -16.19
CA GLY A 803 69.43 -18.76 -16.52
C GLY A 803 70.66 -18.32 -15.73
N MET A 804 71.42 -17.37 -16.30
CA MET A 804 72.67 -16.85 -15.73
C MET A 804 72.51 -16.37 -14.28
N GLY A 805 73.26 -16.95 -13.35
CA GLY A 805 73.18 -16.66 -11.92
C GLY A 805 71.84 -16.99 -11.24
N ALA A 806 70.94 -17.73 -11.90
CA ALA A 806 69.73 -18.23 -11.26
C ALA A 806 70.11 -19.22 -10.13
N ARG A 807 69.52 -19.09 -8.95
CA ARG A 807 69.90 -19.86 -7.76
C ARG A 807 68.70 -20.41 -7.00
N ALA A 808 68.40 -21.70 -7.21
CA ALA A 808 67.38 -22.43 -6.48
C ALA A 808 67.98 -22.96 -5.17
N ASN A 809 67.56 -22.41 -4.02
CA ASN A 809 68.24 -22.60 -2.74
C ASN A 809 67.71 -23.80 -1.92
N HIS A 810 66.45 -24.21 -2.07
CA HIS A 810 65.80 -25.22 -1.23
C HIS A 810 65.23 -26.39 -2.06
N ALA A 811 64.76 -27.43 -1.38
CA ALA A 811 64.30 -28.64 -2.05
C ALA A 811 63.04 -28.39 -2.91
N ASN A 812 62.98 -29.01 -4.10
CA ASN A 812 61.92 -28.83 -5.11
C ASN A 812 61.77 -27.39 -5.66
N ASP A 813 62.68 -26.46 -5.36
CA ASP A 813 62.62 -25.08 -5.84
C ASP A 813 62.91 -24.96 -7.35
N VAL A 814 62.31 -23.97 -8.00
CA VAL A 814 62.62 -23.60 -9.40
C VAL A 814 63.01 -22.11 -9.48
N ALA A 815 64.26 -21.82 -9.85
CA ALA A 815 64.73 -20.48 -10.14
C ALA A 815 64.79 -20.25 -11.66
N LEU A 816 63.93 -19.37 -12.18
CA LEU A 816 63.75 -19.14 -13.61
C LEU A 816 64.10 -17.70 -14.00
N GLY A 817 65.05 -17.53 -14.91
CA GLY A 817 65.53 -16.24 -15.40
C GLY A 817 66.80 -15.73 -14.70
N ALA A 818 67.47 -14.77 -15.33
CA ALA A 818 68.77 -14.26 -14.88
C ALA A 818 68.73 -13.73 -13.44
N GLY A 819 69.64 -14.19 -12.58
CA GLY A 819 69.73 -13.75 -11.18
C GLY A 819 68.50 -14.05 -10.30
N SER A 820 67.52 -14.83 -10.79
CA SER A 820 66.36 -15.23 -10.00
C SER A 820 66.80 -16.12 -8.84
N SER A 821 66.29 -15.90 -7.64
CA SER A 821 66.62 -16.75 -6.50
C SER A 821 65.40 -17.07 -5.65
N THR A 822 65.34 -18.30 -5.14
CA THR A 822 64.20 -18.80 -4.38
C THR A 822 64.41 -18.63 -2.88
N SER A 823 63.35 -18.25 -2.17
CA SER A 823 63.28 -18.29 -0.71
C SER A 823 62.59 -19.56 -0.24
N TYR A 824 62.52 -19.81 1.06
CA TYR A 824 61.69 -20.89 1.60
C TYR A 824 60.24 -20.73 1.13
N ALA A 825 59.60 -21.84 0.75
CA ALA A 825 58.18 -21.86 0.42
C ALA A 825 57.35 -21.46 1.66
N VAL A 826 56.55 -20.40 1.53
CA VAL A 826 55.78 -19.82 2.65
C VAL A 826 54.41 -20.49 2.74
N SER A 827 54.07 -21.02 3.91
CA SER A 827 52.70 -21.46 4.19
C SER A 827 51.78 -20.25 4.33
N THR A 828 50.72 -20.22 3.51
CA THR A 828 49.67 -19.18 3.56
C THR A 828 48.29 -19.84 3.67
N PRO A 829 47.85 -20.23 4.88
CA PRO A 829 46.61 -21.00 5.06
C PRO A 829 45.32 -20.20 4.80
N GLY A 830 45.41 -18.89 4.62
CA GLY A 830 44.25 -18.02 4.45
C GLY A 830 44.57 -16.54 4.65
N ALA A 831 43.54 -15.71 4.60
CA ALA A 831 43.60 -14.27 4.89
C ALA A 831 42.33 -13.78 5.60
N VAL A 832 42.42 -12.65 6.29
CA VAL A 832 41.26 -11.96 6.87
C VAL A 832 40.82 -10.84 5.93
N PHE A 833 39.55 -10.85 5.52
CA PHE A 833 38.90 -9.74 4.82
C PHE A 833 37.75 -9.23 5.69
N GLY A 834 37.82 -7.96 6.11
CA GLY A 834 36.93 -7.42 7.14
C GLY A 834 37.13 -8.14 8.48
N ASN A 835 36.07 -8.74 9.01
CA ASN A 835 36.09 -9.53 10.24
C ASN A 835 36.06 -11.06 9.99
N SER A 836 36.15 -11.51 8.75
CA SER A 836 36.03 -12.93 8.37
C SER A 836 37.37 -13.50 7.90
N TYR A 837 37.75 -14.65 8.43
CA TYR A 837 38.91 -15.42 7.99
C TYR A 837 38.51 -16.40 6.87
N TYR A 838 39.24 -16.36 5.76
CA TYR A 838 39.02 -17.21 4.58
C TYR A 838 40.22 -18.13 4.40
N ASN A 839 39.98 -19.44 4.33
CA ASN A 839 41.02 -20.42 4.05
C ASN A 839 41.44 -20.34 2.56
N PHE A 840 42.71 -20.64 2.28
CA PHE A 840 43.22 -20.82 0.91
C PHE A 840 43.59 -22.29 0.65
N ALA A 841 43.37 -22.75 -0.57
CA ALA A 841 43.87 -24.05 -1.02
C ALA A 841 45.41 -24.05 -1.14
N GLY A 842 46.02 -25.24 -1.15
CA GLY A 842 47.48 -25.36 -1.30
C GLY A 842 48.31 -24.80 -0.14
N ALA A 843 47.72 -24.59 1.03
CA ALA A 843 48.28 -23.93 2.22
C ALA A 843 49.71 -24.35 2.66
N ASN A 844 50.22 -25.50 2.22
CA ASN A 844 51.56 -26.01 2.54
C ASN A 844 52.31 -26.39 1.25
N PRO A 845 52.87 -25.42 0.50
CA PRO A 845 53.66 -25.69 -0.70
C PRO A 845 54.99 -26.40 -0.37
N THR A 846 55.42 -27.33 -1.23
CA THR A 846 56.61 -28.19 -1.04
C THR A 846 57.92 -27.62 -1.63
N GLY A 847 57.83 -26.46 -2.30
CA GLY A 847 58.91 -25.73 -2.96
C GLY A 847 58.34 -24.44 -3.57
N THR A 848 59.17 -23.57 -4.14
CA THR A 848 58.70 -22.33 -4.79
C THR A 848 59.28 -22.09 -6.18
N VAL A 849 58.50 -21.45 -7.06
CA VAL A 849 58.94 -21.01 -8.39
C VAL A 849 59.23 -19.51 -8.33
N SER A 850 60.51 -19.13 -8.45
CA SER A 850 60.96 -17.74 -8.45
C SER A 850 61.33 -17.26 -9.85
N VAL A 851 60.75 -16.14 -10.26
CA VAL A 851 61.05 -15.44 -11.52
C VAL A 851 61.97 -14.22 -11.35
N GLY A 852 62.45 -13.95 -10.14
CA GLY A 852 63.33 -12.82 -9.83
C GLY A 852 63.83 -12.84 -8.38
N ALA A 853 64.91 -12.12 -8.09
CA ALA A 853 65.32 -11.89 -6.69
C ALA A 853 64.44 -10.80 -6.04
N GLN A 854 64.45 -10.71 -4.71
CA GLN A 854 63.78 -9.63 -3.97
C GLN A 854 64.37 -8.27 -4.38
N GLY A 855 63.53 -7.32 -4.78
CA GLY A 855 63.96 -6.04 -5.38
C GLY A 855 64.44 -6.17 -6.84
N SER A 856 64.16 -7.28 -7.51
CA SER A 856 64.43 -7.55 -8.93
C SER A 856 63.40 -8.55 -9.49
N GLU A 857 62.15 -8.34 -9.12
CA GLU A 857 60.97 -9.10 -9.54
C GLU A 857 60.68 -8.93 -11.04
N ARG A 858 59.92 -9.86 -11.64
CA ARG A 858 59.56 -9.84 -13.06
C ARG A 858 58.07 -9.96 -13.29
N THR A 859 57.57 -9.27 -14.30
CA THR A 859 56.18 -9.37 -14.78
C THR A 859 55.95 -10.73 -15.44
N ILE A 860 54.95 -11.47 -14.97
CA ILE A 860 54.48 -12.70 -15.63
C ILE A 860 53.31 -12.31 -16.56
N THR A 861 53.57 -12.24 -17.86
CA THR A 861 52.59 -11.87 -18.89
C THR A 861 51.97 -13.11 -19.55
N ASN A 862 50.79 -12.94 -20.18
CA ASN A 862 50.06 -14.01 -20.88
C ASN A 862 49.61 -15.18 -20.00
N VAL A 863 49.46 -14.95 -18.69
CA VAL A 863 48.81 -15.89 -17.76
C VAL A 863 47.32 -15.98 -18.13
N ALA A 864 46.84 -17.18 -18.45
CA ALA A 864 45.42 -17.44 -18.66
C ALA A 864 44.61 -17.19 -17.39
N ALA A 865 43.28 -17.12 -17.48
CA ALA A 865 42.46 -16.99 -16.27
C ALA A 865 42.50 -18.30 -15.48
N GLY A 866 43.10 -18.29 -14.29
CA GLY A 866 43.12 -19.44 -13.38
C GLY A 866 41.72 -19.77 -12.86
N GLN A 867 41.45 -21.00 -12.44
CA GLN A 867 40.15 -21.37 -11.90
C GLN A 867 39.86 -20.64 -10.59
N VAL A 868 38.64 -20.15 -10.41
CA VAL A 868 38.19 -19.49 -9.18
C VAL A 868 37.24 -20.43 -8.44
N SER A 869 37.80 -21.27 -7.58
CA SER A 869 37.08 -22.24 -6.75
C SER A 869 37.74 -22.38 -5.37
N ALA A 870 37.06 -23.01 -4.42
CA ALA A 870 37.57 -23.17 -3.05
C ALA A 870 38.87 -24.01 -2.96
N ASP A 871 39.10 -24.88 -3.94
CA ASP A 871 40.24 -25.81 -4.00
C ASP A 871 41.34 -25.36 -5.00
N SER A 872 41.19 -24.20 -5.63
CA SER A 872 42.10 -23.75 -6.69
C SER A 872 43.46 -23.28 -6.17
N THR A 873 44.51 -23.72 -6.85
CA THR A 873 45.91 -23.25 -6.65
C THR A 873 46.48 -22.59 -7.92
N ASP A 874 45.60 -22.23 -8.87
CA ASP A 874 45.99 -21.60 -10.14
C ASP A 874 46.45 -20.15 -9.93
N ALA A 875 47.37 -19.68 -10.78
CA ALA A 875 47.80 -18.29 -10.77
C ALA A 875 46.70 -17.38 -11.35
N ILE A 876 46.14 -16.48 -10.53
CA ILE A 876 45.15 -15.51 -11.00
C ILE A 876 45.80 -14.42 -11.87
N ASN A 877 45.13 -14.02 -12.95
CA ASN A 877 45.61 -12.96 -13.84
C ASN A 877 44.95 -11.59 -13.55
N GLY A 878 45.52 -10.53 -14.15
CA GLY A 878 45.05 -9.16 -13.94
C GLY A 878 43.59 -8.90 -14.36
N SER A 879 43.05 -9.65 -15.34
CA SER A 879 41.66 -9.51 -15.79
C SER A 879 40.66 -10.04 -14.75
N GLN A 880 41.04 -11.07 -14.00
CA GLN A 880 40.21 -11.63 -12.91
C GLN A 880 40.17 -10.69 -11.71
N LEU A 881 41.32 -10.14 -11.32
CA LEU A 881 41.41 -9.12 -10.27
C LEU A 881 40.65 -7.85 -10.68
N TYR A 882 40.72 -7.45 -11.95
CA TYR A 882 39.94 -6.32 -12.49
C TYR A 882 38.43 -6.59 -12.45
N ALA A 883 37.97 -7.80 -12.81
CA ALA A 883 36.55 -8.18 -12.75
C ALA A 883 36.01 -8.15 -11.30
N VAL A 884 36.80 -8.63 -10.32
CA VAL A 884 36.48 -8.49 -8.88
C VAL A 884 36.47 -7.01 -8.47
N GLY A 885 37.41 -6.20 -8.97
CA GLY A 885 37.44 -4.75 -8.76
C GLY A 885 36.21 -4.03 -9.29
N GLN A 886 35.71 -4.40 -10.48
CA GLN A 886 34.46 -3.87 -11.02
C GLN A 886 33.25 -4.32 -10.18
N ALA A 887 33.15 -5.60 -9.81
CA ALA A 887 32.07 -6.08 -8.94
C ALA A 887 32.02 -5.35 -7.57
N ILE A 888 33.18 -4.99 -7.01
CA ILE A 888 33.27 -4.15 -5.79
C ILE A 888 32.87 -2.70 -6.09
N GLY A 889 33.23 -2.16 -7.26
CA GLY A 889 32.81 -0.83 -7.72
C GLY A 889 31.29 -0.72 -7.91
N ASP A 890 30.69 -1.71 -8.57
CA ASP A 890 29.24 -1.82 -8.80
C ASP A 890 28.48 -2.02 -7.49
N LEU A 891 29.03 -2.83 -6.57
CA LEU A 891 28.50 -2.97 -5.21
C LEU A 891 28.57 -1.63 -4.44
N ASN A 892 29.68 -0.91 -4.53
CA ASN A 892 29.84 0.40 -3.89
C ASN A 892 28.87 1.44 -4.49
N ALA A 893 28.68 1.45 -5.81
CA ALA A 893 27.68 2.28 -6.48
C ALA A 893 26.24 1.92 -6.05
N SER A 894 25.94 0.63 -5.91
CA SER A 894 24.64 0.13 -5.44
C SER A 894 24.37 0.50 -3.98
N VAL A 895 25.38 0.39 -3.11
CA VAL A 895 25.33 0.84 -1.71
C VAL A 895 25.18 2.36 -1.61
N THR A 896 25.84 3.11 -2.50
CA THR A 896 25.71 4.58 -2.59
C THR A 896 24.27 4.96 -2.97
N GLN A 897 23.70 4.40 -4.05
CA GLN A 897 22.32 4.65 -4.44
C GLN A 897 21.31 4.23 -3.34
N ALA A 898 21.53 3.10 -2.67
CA ALA A 898 20.72 2.67 -1.54
C ALA A 898 20.84 3.59 -0.31
N THR A 899 21.94 4.33 -0.16
CA THR A 899 22.10 5.37 0.87
C THR A 899 21.72 6.77 0.41
N GLU A 900 21.56 7.05 -0.88
CA GLU A 900 21.02 8.32 -1.39
C GLU A 900 19.48 8.32 -1.36
N GLY A 901 18.84 7.19 -1.64
CA GLY A 901 17.38 7.03 -1.62
C GLY A 901 16.74 6.79 -0.24
N THR A 902 17.49 6.91 0.87
CA THR A 902 17.01 6.58 2.23
C THR A 902 17.03 7.75 3.20
N VAL A 903 15.91 7.95 3.91
CA VAL A 903 15.80 8.86 5.05
C VAL A 903 16.68 8.35 6.18
N LYS A 904 17.46 9.25 6.79
CA LYS A 904 18.41 8.95 7.86
C LYS A 904 18.17 9.82 9.08
N TYR A 905 18.50 9.29 10.24
CA TYR A 905 18.75 10.09 11.43
C TYR A 905 19.97 10.99 11.20
N ASP A 906 19.91 12.19 11.76
CA ASP A 906 21.04 13.12 11.76
C ASP A 906 22.17 12.58 12.65
N ARG A 907 23.33 13.24 12.64
CA ARG A 907 24.47 12.88 13.50
C ARG A 907 24.72 13.96 14.53
N ASN A 908 25.05 13.54 15.74
CA ASN A 908 25.60 14.41 16.76
C ASN A 908 26.99 14.93 16.32
N PRO A 909 27.50 16.06 16.88
CA PRO A 909 28.81 16.60 16.53
C PRO A 909 30.01 15.66 16.83
N ASP A 910 29.82 14.59 17.61
CA ASP A 910 30.81 13.54 17.86
C ASP A 910 30.79 12.41 16.81
N GLY A 911 29.89 12.47 15.83
CA GLY A 911 29.68 11.48 14.78
C GLY A 911 28.71 10.35 15.13
N THR A 912 28.17 10.29 16.36
CA THR A 912 27.15 9.31 16.75
C THR A 912 25.78 9.60 16.11
N ILE A 913 24.91 8.60 16.03
CA ILE A 913 23.58 8.74 15.43
C ILE A 913 22.64 9.45 16.41
N ASN A 914 22.02 10.55 15.98
CA ASN A 914 21.01 11.28 16.74
C ASN A 914 19.61 10.74 16.43
N TYR A 915 19.18 9.70 17.15
CA TYR A 915 17.85 9.10 16.98
C TYR A 915 16.67 10.06 17.26
N ASN A 916 16.93 11.25 17.80
CA ASN A 916 15.91 12.28 18.07
C ASN A 916 15.75 13.32 16.93
N SER A 917 16.50 13.19 15.81
CA SER A 917 16.48 14.18 14.74
C SER A 917 16.65 13.55 13.35
N ILE A 918 15.91 14.08 12.36
CA ILE A 918 15.90 13.65 10.96
C ILE A 918 15.75 14.91 10.10
N THR A 919 16.78 15.27 9.33
CA THR A 919 16.74 16.42 8.41
C THR A 919 16.54 15.95 6.96
N LEU A 920 15.33 16.15 6.41
CA LEU A 920 14.88 15.49 5.16
C LEU A 920 15.54 15.97 3.85
N GLN A 921 16.22 17.12 3.83
CA GLN A 921 16.91 17.70 2.64
C GLN A 921 18.22 18.44 3.00
N GLY A 922 18.74 18.28 4.23
CA GLY A 922 19.81 19.13 4.76
C GLY A 922 19.37 20.57 5.07
N GLU A 923 20.28 21.38 5.60
CA GLU A 923 20.02 22.80 5.86
C GLU A 923 19.91 23.61 4.56
N GLY A 924 18.79 24.32 4.37
CA GLY A 924 18.58 25.25 3.26
C GLY A 924 17.88 24.69 2.02
N GLY A 925 17.48 23.43 2.01
CA GLY A 925 16.69 22.83 0.93
C GLY A 925 15.22 23.29 0.89
N GLU A 926 14.57 23.08 -0.26
CA GLU A 926 13.12 23.24 -0.40
C GLU A 926 12.34 22.22 0.45
N LYS A 927 11.11 22.58 0.86
CA LYS A 927 10.34 21.80 1.84
C LYS A 927 9.82 20.47 1.27
N THR A 928 10.29 19.35 1.82
CA THR A 928 9.80 18.01 1.48
C THR A 928 8.35 17.80 1.89
N SER A 929 7.50 17.39 0.93
CA SER A 929 6.13 16.95 1.21
C SER A 929 6.10 15.50 1.69
N ILE A 930 5.61 15.24 2.90
CA ILE A 930 5.42 13.88 3.42
C ILE A 930 4.00 13.42 3.12
N HIS A 931 3.86 12.50 2.18
CA HIS A 931 2.57 11.91 1.75
C HIS A 931 2.36 10.51 2.37
N ASN A 932 1.09 10.09 2.49
CA ASN A 932 0.67 8.84 3.13
C ASN A 932 1.01 8.73 4.63
N VAL A 933 0.97 9.87 5.34
CA VAL A 933 0.98 9.91 6.81
C VAL A 933 -0.40 9.47 7.32
N ALA A 934 -0.44 8.37 8.06
CA ALA A 934 -1.67 7.88 8.69
C ALA A 934 -2.12 8.79 9.84
N THR A 935 -3.35 8.60 10.31
CA THR A 935 -3.88 9.30 11.49
C THR A 935 -3.06 8.93 12.73
N GLY A 936 -2.29 9.88 13.28
CA GLY A 936 -1.51 9.69 14.50
C GLY A 936 -2.41 9.43 15.72
N VAL A 937 -2.01 8.51 16.59
CA VAL A 937 -2.77 8.03 17.75
C VAL A 937 -2.03 8.29 19.07
N GLU A 938 -0.71 8.18 19.08
CA GLU A 938 0.13 8.53 20.23
C GLU A 938 0.67 9.96 20.13
N GLY A 939 0.98 10.59 21.27
CA GLY A 939 1.39 12.00 21.35
C GLY A 939 2.75 12.32 20.70
N SER A 940 3.45 11.32 20.19
CA SER A 940 4.70 11.42 19.42
C SER A 940 4.52 11.19 17.91
N ASP A 941 3.31 10.84 17.45
CA ASP A 941 3.04 10.56 16.05
C ASP A 941 3.02 11.84 15.20
N ALA A 942 3.41 11.73 13.93
CA ALA A 942 3.24 12.80 12.96
C ALA A 942 1.76 12.98 12.62
N VAL A 943 1.19 14.15 12.91
CA VAL A 943 -0.20 14.48 12.53
C VAL A 943 -0.30 14.71 11.02
N ASN A 944 -1.35 14.17 10.40
CA ASN A 944 -1.61 14.38 8.97
C ASN A 944 -2.52 15.59 8.72
N VAL A 945 -2.66 15.98 7.45
CA VAL A 945 -3.45 17.15 7.05
C VAL A 945 -4.94 16.97 7.38
N ASP A 946 -5.47 15.75 7.35
CA ASP A 946 -6.86 15.49 7.72
C ASP A 946 -7.10 15.64 9.23
N GLN A 947 -6.15 15.27 10.09
CA GLN A 947 -6.21 15.55 11.53
C GLN A 947 -6.14 17.06 11.82
N LEU A 948 -5.27 17.79 11.11
CA LEU A 948 -5.20 19.24 11.24
C LEU A 948 -6.52 19.88 10.77
N ASN A 949 -7.08 19.42 9.65
CA ASN A 949 -8.38 19.87 9.14
C ASN A 949 -9.53 19.50 10.09
N GLN A 950 -9.50 18.34 10.75
CA GLN A 950 -10.49 17.95 11.76
C GLN A 950 -10.38 18.79 13.03
N ALA A 951 -9.17 19.13 13.49
CA ALA A 951 -8.95 20.03 14.61
C ALA A 951 -9.39 21.47 14.28
N VAL A 952 -9.05 21.96 13.07
CA VAL A 952 -9.47 23.28 12.58
C VAL A 952 -10.98 23.33 12.33
N SER A 953 -11.59 22.27 11.79
CA SER A 953 -13.05 22.15 11.69
C SER A 953 -13.64 22.18 13.09
N GLY A 954 -13.22 21.31 14.01
CA GLY A 954 -13.74 21.31 15.39
C GLY A 954 -13.64 22.67 16.09
N ILE A 955 -12.56 23.42 15.90
CA ILE A 955 -12.45 24.81 16.39
C ILE A 955 -13.43 25.74 15.67
N THR A 956 -13.52 25.65 14.34
CA THR A 956 -14.42 26.45 13.50
C THR A 956 -15.89 26.15 13.79
N ASP A 957 -16.26 24.90 14.02
CA ASP A 957 -17.60 24.42 14.35
C ASP A 957 -18.03 24.92 15.74
N ASN A 958 -17.12 24.89 16.73
CA ASN A 958 -17.35 25.51 18.04
C ASN A 958 -17.47 27.06 17.98
N LEU A 959 -16.94 27.71 16.93
CA LEU A 959 -17.04 29.15 16.70
C LEU A 959 -18.21 29.56 15.76
N SER A 960 -18.67 28.65 14.90
CA SER A 960 -19.62 28.90 13.81
C SER A 960 -21.01 28.27 14.04
N ALA A 961 -21.12 27.25 14.89
CA ALA A 961 -22.42 26.75 15.33
C ALA A 961 -23.27 27.89 15.95
N ALA A 962 -24.59 27.75 15.89
CA ALA A 962 -25.55 28.69 16.48
C ALA A 962 -25.62 28.61 18.03
N ALA A 963 -24.74 27.81 18.65
CA ALA A 963 -24.73 27.53 20.08
C ALA A 963 -23.28 27.44 20.61
N ASN A 964 -22.52 28.53 20.50
CA ASN A 964 -21.41 28.74 21.44
C ASN A 964 -22.04 28.84 22.84
N PRO A 965 -21.68 27.95 23.80
CA PRO A 965 -22.38 27.85 25.09
C PRO A 965 -22.16 29.06 26.01
N PHE A 966 -21.27 29.98 25.65
CA PHE A 966 -21.05 31.22 26.37
C PHE A 966 -21.93 32.37 25.82
N PHE A 967 -22.03 32.53 24.49
CA PHE A 967 -22.84 33.60 23.86
C PHE A 967 -23.44 33.17 22.53
N THR A 968 -24.74 33.40 22.35
CA THR A 968 -25.41 33.35 21.05
C THR A 968 -25.67 34.76 20.51
N ALA A 969 -25.47 34.96 19.21
CA ALA A 969 -25.77 36.21 18.52
C ALA A 969 -26.30 35.89 17.12
N ASP A 970 -27.45 36.45 16.79
CA ASP A 970 -28.06 36.37 15.46
C ASP A 970 -27.62 37.61 14.66
N GLY A 971 -26.97 37.39 13.52
CA GLY A 971 -26.26 38.42 12.73
C GLY A 971 -25.10 37.86 11.90
N ASP A 972 -24.64 38.60 10.89
CA ASP A 972 -23.53 38.18 10.04
C ASP A 972 -22.19 38.41 10.75
N ARG A 973 -21.57 37.34 11.22
CA ARG A 973 -20.26 37.35 11.91
C ARG A 973 -19.11 37.95 11.07
N ASN A 974 -19.27 38.11 9.75
CA ASN A 974 -18.28 38.78 8.89
C ASN A 974 -18.46 40.30 8.83
N ALA A 975 -19.61 40.83 9.24
CA ALA A 975 -19.95 42.25 9.15
C ALA A 975 -20.30 42.90 10.50
N GLU A 976 -20.71 42.10 11.51
CA GLU A 976 -21.37 42.58 12.72
C GLU A 976 -20.62 42.19 14.02
N ALA A 977 -19.31 42.35 14.04
CA ALA A 977 -18.47 41.93 15.16
C ALA A 977 -18.76 42.69 16.47
N ALA A 978 -18.74 41.97 17.60
CA ALA A 978 -18.70 42.57 18.93
C ALA A 978 -17.32 43.21 19.19
N SER A 979 -17.29 44.40 19.78
CA SER A 979 -16.09 45.22 19.95
C SER A 979 -15.91 45.66 21.40
N ALA A 980 -14.90 45.11 22.09
CA ALA A 980 -14.50 45.54 23.43
C ALA A 980 -13.17 46.29 23.32
N THR A 981 -13.23 47.62 23.19
CA THR A 981 -12.05 48.48 22.98
C THR A 981 -11.63 49.24 24.23
N GLY A 982 -12.49 49.29 25.26
CA GLY A 982 -12.13 49.79 26.58
C GLY A 982 -11.22 48.83 27.36
N ASP A 983 -10.34 49.37 28.20
CA ASP A 983 -9.56 48.59 29.15
C ASP A 983 -10.48 47.78 30.09
N HIS A 984 -10.25 46.48 30.27
CA HIS A 984 -11.14 45.57 31.00
C HIS A 984 -12.62 45.59 30.54
N ALA A 985 -12.91 45.93 29.27
CA ALA A 985 -14.28 45.96 28.74
C ALA A 985 -14.77 44.59 28.21
N THR A 986 -16.09 44.42 28.10
CA THR A 986 -16.73 43.18 27.64
C THR A 986 -17.92 43.48 26.72
N ALA A 987 -17.92 42.98 25.48
CA ALA A 987 -18.99 43.18 24.52
C ALA A 987 -19.64 41.85 24.12
N MET A 988 -20.97 41.75 24.23
CA MET A 988 -21.73 40.49 24.15
C MET A 988 -22.97 40.65 23.26
N GLY A 989 -22.80 40.42 21.96
CA GLY A 989 -23.85 40.52 20.93
C GLY A 989 -23.33 41.13 19.63
N ALA A 990 -23.99 40.85 18.50
CA ALA A 990 -23.61 41.39 17.19
C ALA A 990 -23.60 42.93 17.21
N ASN A 991 -22.53 43.56 16.71
CA ASN A 991 -22.32 45.02 16.78
C ASN A 991 -22.37 45.64 18.20
N ALA A 992 -22.26 44.87 19.28
CA ALA A 992 -22.14 45.43 20.63
C ALA A 992 -20.78 46.12 20.83
N GLN A 993 -20.76 47.31 21.44
CA GLN A 993 -19.55 48.14 21.59
C GLN A 993 -19.32 48.53 23.05
N ALA A 994 -18.30 47.94 23.68
CA ALA A 994 -17.84 48.31 25.02
C ALA A 994 -16.56 49.15 24.89
N ASN A 995 -16.76 50.47 24.76
CA ASN A 995 -15.73 51.42 24.33
C ASN A 995 -15.04 52.15 25.50
N ALA A 996 -15.50 51.94 26.74
CA ALA A 996 -14.95 52.58 27.93
C ALA A 996 -14.41 51.58 28.95
N ALA A 997 -13.53 52.05 29.85
CA ALA A 997 -12.84 51.17 30.80
C ALA A 997 -13.80 50.51 31.82
N ASN A 998 -13.61 49.22 32.08
CA ASN A 998 -14.45 48.40 32.95
C ASN A 998 -15.95 48.53 32.60
N SER A 999 -16.28 48.48 31.31
CA SER A 999 -17.65 48.61 30.81
C SER A 999 -18.15 47.34 30.11
N VAL A 1000 -19.45 47.10 30.16
CA VAL A 1000 -20.08 45.91 29.59
C VAL A 1000 -21.21 46.31 28.65
N ALA A 1001 -21.14 45.91 27.37
CA ALA A 1001 -22.21 46.09 26.40
C ALA A 1001 -22.93 44.75 26.14
N VAL A 1002 -24.24 44.71 26.40
CA VAL A 1002 -25.05 43.47 26.40
C VAL A 1002 -26.17 43.56 25.38
N GLY A 1003 -26.28 42.58 24.49
CA GLY A 1003 -27.25 42.56 23.39
C GLY A 1003 -26.74 43.29 22.15
N ALA A 1004 -27.31 42.94 20.99
CA ALA A 1004 -26.83 43.44 19.70
C ALA A 1004 -26.97 44.98 19.58
N GLY A 1005 -25.98 45.64 18.98
CA GLY A 1005 -25.94 47.10 18.80
C GLY A 1005 -25.91 47.93 20.10
N SER A 1006 -25.73 47.31 21.27
CA SER A 1006 -25.61 48.02 22.54
C SER A 1006 -24.30 48.77 22.63
N VAL A 1007 -24.30 49.98 23.19
CA VAL A 1007 -23.10 50.81 23.36
C VAL A 1007 -22.88 51.13 24.83
N ALA A 1008 -21.67 50.86 25.32
CA ALA A 1008 -21.18 51.26 26.63
C ALA A 1008 -19.98 52.20 26.46
N ASP A 1009 -20.27 53.50 26.43
CA ASP A 1009 -19.34 54.61 26.21
C ASP A 1009 -18.86 55.28 27.52
N ARG A 1010 -19.38 54.84 28.66
CA ARG A 1010 -19.04 55.33 30.01
C ARG A 1010 -18.36 54.24 30.82
N ALA A 1011 -17.27 54.59 31.51
CA ALA A 1011 -16.52 53.66 32.35
C ALA A 1011 -17.36 53.15 33.55
N ASN A 1012 -17.07 51.95 34.03
CA ASN A 1012 -17.76 51.29 35.16
C ASN A 1012 -19.30 51.21 34.97
N THR A 1013 -19.75 50.80 33.79
CA THR A 1013 -21.18 50.69 33.45
C THR A 1013 -21.52 49.38 32.76
N VAL A 1014 -22.73 48.87 33.00
CA VAL A 1014 -23.39 47.91 32.10
C VAL A 1014 -24.37 48.69 31.23
N SER A 1015 -24.40 48.42 29.92
CA SER A 1015 -25.36 48.96 28.97
C SER A 1015 -26.07 47.83 28.24
N VAL A 1016 -27.40 47.93 28.14
CA VAL A 1016 -28.27 46.93 27.49
C VAL A 1016 -28.85 47.42 26.15
N GLY A 1017 -28.44 48.60 25.68
CA GLY A 1017 -28.91 49.20 24.44
C GLY A 1017 -28.04 50.38 24.00
N THR A 1018 -28.62 51.26 23.20
CA THR A 1018 -27.99 52.54 22.81
C THR A 1018 -29.07 53.64 22.79
N ALA A 1019 -28.68 54.91 22.67
CA ALA A 1019 -29.62 56.03 22.71
C ALA A 1019 -30.69 55.93 21.60
N GLY A 1020 -31.96 56.01 21.97
CA GLY A 1020 -33.11 55.80 21.08
C GLY A 1020 -33.41 54.33 20.74
N ASN A 1021 -32.63 53.38 21.28
CA ASN A 1021 -32.84 51.93 21.20
C ASN A 1021 -32.58 51.28 22.57
N GLU A 1022 -33.15 51.86 23.62
CA GLU A 1022 -33.06 51.39 24.99
C GLU A 1022 -33.86 50.09 25.19
N ARG A 1023 -33.26 49.09 25.86
CA ARG A 1023 -33.95 47.83 26.18
C ARG A 1023 -34.54 47.83 27.58
N GLN A 1024 -35.70 47.20 27.72
CA GLN A 1024 -36.33 46.96 29.01
C GLN A 1024 -35.58 45.85 29.78
N ILE A 1025 -35.28 46.10 31.05
CA ILE A 1025 -34.75 45.09 31.97
C ILE A 1025 -35.95 44.51 32.74
N THR A 1026 -36.40 43.32 32.36
CA THR A 1026 -37.53 42.62 32.97
C THR A 1026 -37.05 41.68 34.09
N ASN A 1027 -38.00 41.08 34.83
CA ASN A 1027 -37.74 40.12 35.91
C ASN A 1027 -36.85 40.63 37.08
N VAL A 1028 -36.68 41.96 37.20
CA VAL A 1028 -35.98 42.58 38.33
C VAL A 1028 -36.77 42.36 39.63
N ALA A 1029 -36.21 41.55 40.53
CA ALA A 1029 -36.74 41.34 41.87
C ALA A 1029 -36.70 42.66 42.70
N PRO A 1030 -37.48 42.81 43.77
CA PRO A 1030 -37.40 43.99 44.62
C PRO A 1030 -36.00 44.16 45.22
N GLY A 1031 -35.34 45.29 44.95
CA GLY A 1031 -34.04 45.62 45.52
C GLY A 1031 -34.07 45.64 47.05
N THR A 1032 -33.05 45.03 47.67
CA THR A 1032 -32.92 44.80 49.11
C THR A 1032 -31.80 45.62 49.76
N VAL A 1033 -30.79 45.99 48.96
CA VAL A 1033 -29.63 46.83 49.33
C VAL A 1033 -29.63 48.10 48.47
N GLY A 1034 -29.04 49.19 48.97
CA GLY A 1034 -29.07 50.51 48.31
C GLY A 1034 -28.35 50.63 46.95
N THR A 1035 -27.75 49.54 46.45
CA THR A 1035 -27.13 49.43 45.13
C THR A 1035 -27.96 48.58 44.15
N ASP A 1036 -29.05 47.97 44.60
CA ASP A 1036 -29.88 47.08 43.78
C ASP A 1036 -30.78 47.89 42.83
N ALA A 1037 -31.14 47.31 41.69
CA ALA A 1037 -32.07 47.93 40.76
C ALA A 1037 -33.49 47.97 41.36
N VAL A 1038 -34.06 49.17 41.50
CA VAL A 1038 -35.44 49.37 41.99
C VAL A 1038 -36.43 48.99 40.90
N ASN A 1039 -37.31 48.03 41.17
CA ASN A 1039 -38.31 47.60 40.19
C ASN A 1039 -39.57 48.50 40.22
N LEU A 1040 -40.38 48.44 39.15
CA LEU A 1040 -41.57 49.28 39.00
C LEU A 1040 -42.58 49.09 40.14
N ASN A 1041 -42.67 47.90 40.73
CA ASN A 1041 -43.56 47.64 41.87
C ASN A 1041 -43.08 48.36 43.14
N GLN A 1042 -41.77 48.43 43.41
CA GLN A 1042 -41.23 49.23 44.51
C GLN A 1042 -41.49 50.73 44.31
N LEU A 1043 -41.27 51.24 43.09
CA LEU A 1043 -41.54 52.65 42.78
C LEU A 1043 -43.02 53.01 42.92
N ASN A 1044 -43.92 52.15 42.40
CA ASN A 1044 -45.37 52.32 42.53
C ASN A 1044 -45.82 52.24 44.00
N ASN A 1045 -45.27 51.31 44.79
CA ASN A 1045 -45.56 51.21 46.22
C ASN A 1045 -45.09 52.46 46.99
N MET A 1046 -43.92 52.99 46.67
CA MET A 1046 -43.40 54.21 47.29
C MET A 1046 -44.22 55.45 46.90
N GLY A 1047 -44.66 55.54 45.63
CA GLY A 1047 -45.59 56.56 45.16
C GLY A 1047 -46.97 56.47 45.84
N ALA A 1048 -47.51 55.25 46.02
CA ALA A 1048 -48.75 55.02 46.74
C ALA A 1048 -48.63 55.42 48.23
N GLN A 1049 -47.50 55.13 48.88
CA GLN A 1049 -47.22 55.59 50.26
C GLN A 1049 -47.10 57.12 50.35
N ALA A 1050 -46.43 57.77 49.39
CA ALA A 1050 -46.31 59.23 49.33
C ALA A 1050 -47.67 59.92 49.13
N ASN A 1051 -48.52 59.37 48.25
CA ASN A 1051 -49.89 59.85 48.05
C ASN A 1051 -50.72 59.65 49.33
N GLN A 1052 -50.77 58.44 49.91
CA GLN A 1052 -51.50 58.19 51.16
C GLN A 1052 -51.05 59.07 52.33
N TYR A 1053 -49.76 59.41 52.42
CA TYR A 1053 -49.24 60.36 53.41
C TYR A 1053 -49.78 61.78 53.17
N THR A 1054 -49.78 62.22 51.92
CA THR A 1054 -50.27 63.53 51.48
C THR A 1054 -51.79 63.64 51.67
N ASP A 1055 -52.56 62.63 51.27
CA ASP A 1055 -54.01 62.57 51.45
C ASP A 1055 -54.40 62.60 52.92
N LYS A 1056 -53.68 61.88 53.80
CA LYS A 1056 -53.88 61.95 55.26
C LYS A 1056 -53.62 63.36 55.79
N ARG A 1057 -52.54 64.03 55.34
CA ARG A 1057 -52.23 65.43 55.71
C ARG A 1057 -53.34 66.40 55.25
N VAL A 1058 -53.80 66.28 54.01
CA VAL A 1058 -54.83 67.16 53.42
C VAL A 1058 -56.20 66.94 54.07
N ASN A 1059 -56.62 65.69 54.29
CA ASN A 1059 -57.91 65.40 54.92
C ASN A 1059 -57.97 65.88 56.39
N MET A 1060 -56.89 65.72 57.17
CA MET A 1060 -56.83 66.26 58.53
C MET A 1060 -56.94 67.80 58.56
N LEU A 1061 -56.39 68.50 57.57
CA LEU A 1061 -56.53 69.95 57.43
C LEU A 1061 -57.97 70.34 57.06
N GLY A 1062 -58.59 69.63 56.13
CA GLY A 1062 -60.01 69.84 55.78
C GLY A 1062 -60.95 69.69 56.97
N ASP A 1063 -60.70 68.69 57.81
CA ASP A 1063 -61.45 68.45 59.05
C ASP A 1063 -61.28 69.56 60.10
N GLN A 1064 -60.09 70.17 60.18
CA GLN A 1064 -59.86 71.34 61.03
C GLN A 1064 -60.63 72.57 60.52
N VAL A 1065 -60.58 72.85 59.21
CA VAL A 1065 -61.34 73.95 58.59
C VAL A 1065 -62.85 73.76 58.77
N ASN A 1066 -63.35 72.54 58.61
CA ASN A 1066 -64.77 72.18 58.80
C ASN A 1066 -65.24 72.21 60.26
N ARG A 1067 -64.34 72.28 61.26
CA ARG A 1067 -64.70 72.59 62.65
C ARG A 1067 -64.80 74.11 62.86
N VAL A 1068 -63.76 74.86 62.49
CA VAL A 1068 -63.74 76.33 62.59
C VAL A 1068 -64.95 76.99 61.92
N ALA A 1069 -65.38 76.49 60.75
CA ALA A 1069 -66.56 76.98 60.06
C ALA A 1069 -67.88 76.74 60.86
N ARG A 1070 -68.03 75.58 61.51
CA ARG A 1070 -69.20 75.25 62.35
C ARG A 1070 -69.30 76.15 63.57
N ASP A 1071 -68.17 76.34 64.26
CA ASP A 1071 -68.11 77.12 65.50
C ASP A 1071 -68.42 78.60 65.20
N ALA A 1072 -67.87 79.15 64.10
CA ALA A 1072 -68.16 80.50 63.64
C ALA A 1072 -69.64 80.71 63.24
N TYR A 1073 -70.24 79.80 62.45
CA TYR A 1073 -71.62 79.97 62.00
C TYR A 1073 -72.64 79.81 63.14
N SER A 1074 -72.40 78.90 64.08
CA SER A 1074 -73.29 78.68 65.23
C SER A 1074 -73.25 79.83 66.25
N GLY A 1075 -72.09 80.45 66.47
CA GLY A 1075 -71.97 81.70 67.25
C GLY A 1075 -72.79 82.86 66.68
N VAL A 1076 -72.82 83.03 65.35
CA VAL A 1076 -73.66 84.05 64.69
C VAL A 1076 -75.16 83.75 64.86
N ALA A 1077 -75.57 82.47 64.82
CA ALA A 1077 -76.94 82.09 65.12
C ALA A 1077 -77.33 82.45 66.57
N ALA A 1078 -76.44 82.21 67.54
CA ALA A 1078 -76.67 82.57 68.95
C ALA A 1078 -76.80 84.09 69.17
N ALA A 1079 -75.92 84.89 68.56
CA ALA A 1079 -76.02 86.35 68.60
C ALA A 1079 -77.33 86.86 67.97
N THR A 1080 -77.74 86.25 66.85
CA THR A 1080 -79.03 86.55 66.19
C THR A 1080 -80.21 86.25 67.14
N ALA A 1081 -80.19 85.09 67.81
CA ALA A 1081 -81.23 84.70 68.77
C ALA A 1081 -81.35 85.68 69.95
N LEU A 1082 -80.22 86.17 70.51
CA LEU A 1082 -80.23 87.18 71.59
C LEU A 1082 -80.93 88.49 71.20
N SER A 1083 -80.85 88.89 69.93
CA SER A 1083 -81.43 90.15 69.46
C SER A 1083 -82.96 90.16 69.53
N MET A 1084 -83.60 89.02 69.21
CA MET A 1084 -85.05 88.87 69.06
C MET A 1084 -85.85 88.84 70.37
N ILE A 1085 -85.19 88.92 71.52
CA ILE A 1085 -85.85 88.98 72.83
C ILE A 1085 -86.53 90.37 73.00
N PRO A 1086 -87.84 90.44 73.28
CA PRO A 1086 -88.56 91.70 73.37
C PRO A 1086 -88.22 92.51 74.65
N ASP A 1087 -88.17 93.82 74.47
CA ASP A 1087 -88.01 94.81 75.54
C ASP A 1087 -89.33 94.98 76.34
N VAL A 1088 -89.26 95.66 77.49
CA VAL A 1088 -90.39 95.85 78.42
C VAL A 1088 -91.21 97.10 78.10
N ASP A 1089 -92.51 96.86 77.93
CA ASP A 1089 -93.54 97.86 77.60
C ASP A 1089 -93.63 99.02 78.59
N LEU A 1090 -94.29 100.10 78.16
CA LEU A 1090 -94.51 101.29 78.98
C LEU A 1090 -95.51 100.97 80.12
N GLY A 1091 -95.13 101.27 81.36
CA GLY A 1091 -95.94 100.95 82.55
C GLY A 1091 -95.83 99.50 83.06
N LYS A 1092 -94.91 98.69 82.52
CA LYS A 1092 -94.55 97.36 83.07
C LYS A 1092 -93.08 97.35 83.54
N SER A 1093 -92.78 96.52 84.55
CA SER A 1093 -91.49 96.53 85.24
C SER A 1093 -90.50 95.47 84.76
N ILE A 1094 -90.95 94.34 84.19
CA ILE A 1094 -90.09 93.26 83.70
C ILE A 1094 -90.69 92.64 82.44
N SER A 1095 -89.87 92.40 81.41
CA SER A 1095 -90.12 91.39 80.36
C SER A 1095 -89.14 90.23 80.53
N VAL A 1096 -89.57 89.02 80.17
CA VAL A 1096 -88.70 87.86 79.92
C VAL A 1096 -89.18 87.22 78.63
N GLY A 1097 -88.27 86.86 77.74
CA GLY A 1097 -88.58 86.29 76.44
C GLY A 1097 -87.53 85.30 75.96
N VAL A 1098 -87.94 84.46 75.02
CA VAL A 1098 -87.07 83.51 74.32
C VAL A 1098 -87.03 83.92 72.85
N GLY A 1099 -85.83 84.22 72.34
CA GLY A 1099 -85.58 84.49 70.93
C GLY A 1099 -85.05 83.23 70.24
N GLY A 1100 -85.59 82.91 69.07
CA GLY A 1100 -85.00 81.95 68.15
C GLY A 1100 -84.14 82.66 67.10
N GLY A 1101 -83.02 82.04 66.70
CA GLY A 1101 -82.15 82.55 65.63
C GLY A 1101 -81.60 81.42 64.78
N THR A 1102 -81.50 81.63 63.47
CA THR A 1102 -80.89 80.67 62.55
C THR A 1102 -79.92 81.38 61.60
N TYR A 1103 -78.80 80.73 61.28
CA TYR A 1103 -77.82 81.26 60.33
C TYR A 1103 -77.10 80.11 59.60
N ARG A 1104 -77.15 80.11 58.26
CA ARG A 1104 -76.52 79.10 57.39
C ARG A 1104 -76.79 77.63 57.81
N GLY A 1105 -78.03 77.35 58.23
CA GLY A 1105 -78.46 76.02 58.69
C GLY A 1105 -78.26 75.73 60.18
N TYR A 1106 -77.41 76.50 60.88
CA TYR A 1106 -77.25 76.40 62.32
C TYR A 1106 -78.39 77.11 63.04
N GLN A 1107 -78.89 76.48 64.10
CA GLN A 1107 -79.99 76.99 64.92
C GLN A 1107 -79.48 77.33 66.32
N ALA A 1108 -80.07 78.35 66.93
CA ALA A 1108 -79.79 78.75 68.29
C ALA A 1108 -81.06 79.26 68.99
N MET A 1109 -81.10 79.08 70.30
CA MET A 1109 -82.15 79.63 71.17
C MET A 1109 -81.48 80.51 72.22
N ALA A 1110 -82.04 81.70 72.45
CA ALA A 1110 -81.61 82.59 73.51
C ALA A 1110 -82.75 82.91 74.46
N ILE A 1111 -82.46 82.91 75.76
CA ILE A 1111 -83.37 83.37 76.81
C ILE A 1111 -82.79 84.62 77.44
N GLY A 1112 -83.64 85.57 77.78
CA GLY A 1112 -83.25 86.79 78.46
C GLY A 1112 -84.44 87.62 78.91
N GLY A 1113 -84.16 88.67 79.66
CA GLY A 1113 -85.18 89.58 80.15
C GLY A 1113 -84.69 91.02 80.17
N THR A 1114 -85.65 91.94 80.14
CA THR A 1114 -85.40 93.37 80.32
C THR A 1114 -86.21 93.90 81.50
N ALA A 1115 -85.52 94.36 82.55
CA ALA A 1115 -86.13 94.92 83.74
C ALA A 1115 -86.06 96.46 83.71
N ARG A 1116 -87.20 97.12 83.82
CA ARG A 1116 -87.33 98.58 83.99
C ARG A 1116 -87.25 98.91 85.48
N VAL A 1117 -86.08 99.33 85.94
CA VAL A 1117 -85.75 99.55 87.36
C VAL A 1117 -86.35 100.85 87.90
N THR A 1118 -86.38 101.89 87.07
CA THR A 1118 -87.09 103.16 87.29
C THR A 1118 -87.77 103.55 85.98
N GLN A 1119 -88.64 104.58 85.96
CA GLN A 1119 -89.28 105.03 84.71
C GLN A 1119 -88.27 105.23 83.56
N ASN A 1120 -87.07 105.71 83.91
CA ASN A 1120 -85.99 106.11 83.01
C ASN A 1120 -84.85 105.06 82.88
N ILE A 1121 -84.86 103.91 83.58
CA ILE A 1121 -83.75 102.94 83.55
C ILE A 1121 -84.23 101.55 83.17
N LYS A 1122 -83.54 100.92 82.21
CA LYS A 1122 -83.69 99.52 81.82
C LYS A 1122 -82.38 98.75 81.93
N LEU A 1123 -82.46 97.47 82.32
CA LEU A 1123 -81.37 96.49 82.31
C LEU A 1123 -81.80 95.28 81.49
N ARG A 1124 -81.04 94.92 80.43
CA ARG A 1124 -81.27 93.73 79.60
C ARG A 1124 -80.16 92.72 79.80
N ALA A 1125 -80.52 91.45 80.00
CA ALA A 1125 -79.57 90.34 80.11
C ALA A 1125 -80.09 89.14 79.33
N GLY A 1126 -79.19 88.38 78.70
CA GLY A 1126 -79.55 87.15 77.98
C GLY A 1126 -78.37 86.21 77.69
N ALA A 1127 -78.71 84.95 77.42
CA ALA A 1127 -77.79 83.89 77.05
C ALA A 1127 -78.37 83.09 75.88
N GLY A 1128 -77.54 82.82 74.88
CA GLY A 1128 -77.87 82.09 73.66
C GLY A 1128 -77.06 80.81 73.56
N VAL A 1129 -77.75 79.68 73.36
CA VAL A 1129 -77.15 78.35 73.17
C VAL A 1129 -77.31 77.90 71.72
N SER A 1130 -76.25 77.31 71.18
CA SER A 1130 -76.17 76.79 69.81
C SER A 1130 -75.33 75.51 69.77
N SER A 1131 -75.31 74.81 68.64
CA SER A 1131 -74.53 73.58 68.46
C SER A 1131 -73.01 73.72 68.60
N GLY A 1132 -72.46 74.95 68.62
CA GLY A 1132 -71.04 75.24 68.86
C GLY A 1132 -70.75 75.94 70.19
N GLY A 1133 -71.75 76.09 71.07
CA GLY A 1133 -71.55 76.60 72.43
C GLY A 1133 -72.52 77.69 72.87
N THR A 1134 -72.19 78.33 74.00
CA THR A 1134 -73.01 79.32 74.70
C THR A 1134 -72.41 80.73 74.57
N THR A 1135 -73.22 81.69 74.13
CA THR A 1135 -72.90 83.13 74.07
C THR A 1135 -73.71 83.86 75.14
N VAL A 1136 -73.11 84.81 75.86
CA VAL A 1136 -73.81 85.60 76.90
C VAL A 1136 -73.65 87.10 76.66
N GLY A 1137 -74.67 87.89 77.02
CA GLY A 1137 -74.66 89.34 76.84
C GLY A 1137 -75.55 90.08 77.84
N VAL A 1138 -75.05 91.21 78.35
CA VAL A 1138 -75.76 92.08 79.29
C VAL A 1138 -75.57 93.55 78.89
N GLY A 1139 -76.54 94.40 79.20
CA GLY A 1139 -76.51 95.83 78.89
C GLY A 1139 -77.50 96.64 79.70
N ALA A 1140 -77.25 97.94 79.78
CA ALA A 1140 -78.08 98.91 80.50
C ALA A 1140 -78.42 100.09 79.58
N SER A 1141 -79.59 100.69 79.75
CA SER A 1141 -79.96 101.94 79.09
C SER A 1141 -80.70 102.88 80.03
N TYR A 1142 -80.39 104.17 79.89
CA TYR A 1142 -81.14 105.26 80.49
C TYR A 1142 -81.94 105.96 79.37
N GLN A 1143 -83.18 106.35 79.65
CA GLN A 1143 -84.09 106.98 78.69
C GLN A 1143 -84.74 108.20 79.36
N TRP A 1144 -84.60 109.37 78.73
CA TRP A 1144 -85.07 110.67 79.22
C TRP A 1144 -86.18 111.26 78.34
#